data_AF-A0A3M6TG71-F1
#
_entry.id   AF-A0A3M6TG71-F1
#
_cell.length_a   1.000
_cell.length_b   1.000
_cell.length_c   1.000
_cell.angle_alpha   90.00
_cell.angle_beta   90.00
_cell.angle_gamma   90.00
#
_symmetry.space_group_name_H-M   'P 1'
#
loop_
_entity.id
_entity.type
_entity.pdbx_description
1 polymer ?
#
loop_
_entity_poly.entity_id
_entity_poly.type
_entity_poly.pdbx_seq_one_letter_code
_entity_poly.pdbx_strand_id
1 'polypeptide(L)'
;PTNIIGIRGEPTVLEGNNLQLTCEASGTPLPSINWTKEEPGNQGSTSVVQAGKVLTITNMNRTDAGNYTCTAYNGFAPAKISNFQSEYIAFVQQSLTLNCEAEGNPPPTYTWTPCDSEQVCDKNTLHISQVLNDTSYTCRVANIYGNESKTANVFPTYITRIRGNRTVLEGDNIKLTCKATGRPEPNITWTKEKLGNQGYTVVVQEGKVLTITNINRIDAGEYTCTAYNGFDPAKIGTFQHEYIADLQQSVTFKCEAEGNPPPTYTWTPCDPEQVCNKNTLQISQVLNDANYTCRVANLYGDDSKTANVYIGGIVINITIVITSETCIDGKYNQSLLLEKFKELLEEAFSDKLGYEGVQLIGVRCGSIIVDLGLKFNSTTKEQDVIITLNDAVKDGKLGEFSVGAIKGKRPDVEPTGRGATSPVNGGTIGIVLGAVFGSIVALAVAGILVWWTCRKMRGGGEQKIAVELLKPSQSHYIALDDRTRSRVMADASPLSTEQISEYASLNPYARSWEIPREHVTIKQIVGKGAFGQVAKATAVNLQGRAEKTLVAVKMLKENASESERKDLLSELELMKQLKPHHYVIKLLGCVTKSEPLFVLIEYVPFGDLLGYLRKSRGLNDTYYKDPDIKPQTNLTSQQLIKFAWQIADGMSYLSSIPVIHRDLAARNVLVGEEETCKVTDFGMARDVQEDNIYERKTRV
;
A
#
# COMPACT_ATOMS: atom_id res chain seq x y z
N PRO A 1 -23.94 5.05 -33.87
CA PRO A 1 -24.29 6.30 -33.15
C PRO A 1 -25.81 6.41 -33.00
N THR A 2 -26.28 7.28 -32.10
CA THR A 2 -27.68 7.74 -32.14
C THR A 2 -27.86 8.79 -33.23
N ASN A 3 -29.07 8.89 -33.77
CA ASN A 3 -29.46 9.99 -34.65
C ASN A 3 -30.95 10.32 -34.42
N ILE A 4 -31.31 11.60 -34.42
CA ILE A 4 -32.71 12.03 -34.36
C ILE A 4 -33.19 12.21 -35.82
N ILE A 5 -34.21 11.46 -36.20
CA ILE A 5 -34.82 11.48 -37.53
C ILE A 5 -35.75 12.70 -37.65
N GLY A 6 -36.43 13.07 -36.56
CA GLY A 6 -37.27 14.26 -36.48
C GLY A 6 -38.32 14.17 -35.38
N ILE A 7 -39.18 15.20 -35.29
CA ILE A 7 -40.37 15.23 -34.43
C ILE A 7 -41.61 15.24 -35.33
N ARG A 8 -42.63 14.46 -34.97
CA ARG A 8 -43.94 14.41 -35.64
C ARG A 8 -45.06 14.83 -34.67
N GLY A 9 -46.00 15.62 -35.17
CA GLY A 9 -47.16 16.12 -34.42
C GLY A 9 -47.44 17.58 -34.82
N GLU A 10 -48.64 18.07 -34.55
CA GLU A 10 -48.98 19.48 -34.79
C GLU A 10 -48.40 20.37 -33.67
N PRO A 11 -47.53 21.35 -33.97
CA PRO A 11 -46.93 22.21 -32.96
C PRO A 11 -47.87 23.32 -32.46
N THR A 12 -49.02 23.52 -33.13
CA THR A 12 -50.00 24.56 -32.81
C THR A 12 -51.29 23.91 -32.31
N VAL A 13 -51.65 24.19 -31.06
CA VAL A 13 -52.84 23.63 -30.38
C VAL A 13 -53.60 24.75 -29.67
N LEU A 14 -54.93 24.67 -29.66
CA LEU A 14 -55.79 25.63 -28.98
C LEU A 14 -55.74 25.46 -27.46
N GLU A 15 -55.89 26.58 -26.74
CA GLU A 15 -55.97 26.60 -25.26
C GLU A 15 -57.11 25.68 -24.78
N GLY A 16 -56.80 24.78 -23.84
CA GLY A 16 -57.69 23.73 -23.33
C GLY A 16 -57.62 22.37 -24.05
N ASN A 17 -57.00 22.26 -25.24
CA ASN A 17 -56.83 20.99 -25.94
C ASN A 17 -55.55 20.24 -25.49
N ASN A 18 -55.39 18.98 -25.93
CA ASN A 18 -54.21 18.17 -25.65
C ASN A 18 -53.21 18.26 -26.81
N LEU A 19 -51.91 18.35 -26.50
CA LEU A 19 -50.79 18.27 -27.42
C LEU A 19 -50.10 16.89 -27.31
N GLN A 20 -49.71 16.32 -28.45
CA GLN A 20 -48.93 15.09 -28.51
C GLN A 20 -47.82 15.20 -29.56
N LEU A 21 -46.56 15.11 -29.15
CA LEU A 21 -45.38 15.16 -30.02
C LEU A 21 -44.59 13.86 -29.93
N THR A 22 -44.25 13.26 -31.08
CA THR A 22 -43.50 12.01 -31.19
C THR A 22 -42.12 12.27 -31.75
N CYS A 23 -41.08 12.00 -30.96
CA CYS A 23 -39.70 12.07 -31.42
C CYS A 23 -39.30 10.73 -32.05
N GLU A 24 -38.70 10.76 -33.23
CA GLU A 24 -38.18 9.58 -33.89
C GLU A 24 -36.67 9.62 -33.87
N ALA A 25 -36.06 8.59 -33.29
CA ALA A 25 -34.61 8.44 -33.23
C ALA A 25 -34.21 7.01 -33.61
N SER A 26 -33.05 6.88 -34.25
CA SER A 26 -32.43 5.62 -34.61
C SER A 26 -31.12 5.41 -33.86
N GLY A 27 -30.75 4.14 -33.74
CA GLY A 27 -29.55 3.68 -33.06
C GLY A 27 -29.65 2.16 -32.85
N THR A 28 -28.50 1.50 -32.74
CA THR A 28 -28.41 0.07 -32.44
C THR A 28 -27.55 -0.12 -31.18
N PRO A 29 -28.12 -0.61 -30.06
CA PRO A 29 -29.56 -0.75 -29.78
C PRO A 29 -30.31 0.60 -29.77
N LEU A 30 -31.64 0.54 -29.73
CA LEU A 30 -32.50 1.73 -29.79
C LEU A 30 -32.17 2.70 -28.64
N PRO A 31 -32.13 4.02 -28.91
CA PRO A 31 -31.92 5.02 -27.87
C PRO A 31 -33.12 5.16 -26.94
N SER A 32 -32.85 5.46 -25.66
CA SER A 32 -33.82 6.14 -24.81
C SER A 32 -33.98 7.59 -25.27
N ILE A 33 -35.19 8.12 -25.09
CA ILE A 33 -35.57 9.48 -25.50
C ILE A 33 -36.05 10.24 -24.27
N ASN A 34 -35.50 11.44 -24.06
CA ASN A 34 -35.95 12.39 -23.04
C ASN A 34 -36.32 13.72 -23.70
N TRP A 35 -37.38 14.35 -23.20
CA TRP A 35 -37.84 15.68 -23.61
C TRP A 35 -37.46 16.72 -22.56
N THR A 36 -36.89 17.83 -23.02
CA THR A 36 -36.64 19.03 -22.22
C THR A 36 -37.40 20.23 -22.75
N LYS A 37 -37.67 21.21 -21.88
CA LYS A 37 -38.23 22.52 -22.23
C LYS A 37 -37.25 23.62 -21.81
N GLU A 38 -37.07 24.64 -22.66
CA GLU A 38 -36.30 25.85 -22.30
C GLU A 38 -37.03 26.68 -21.22
N GLU A 39 -36.28 27.20 -20.26
CA GLU A 39 -36.84 27.99 -19.15
C GLU A 39 -37.03 29.48 -19.53
N PRO A 40 -38.19 30.10 -19.22
CA PRO A 40 -38.45 31.48 -19.58
C PRO A 40 -37.43 32.47 -18.99
N GLY A 41 -36.72 33.18 -19.87
CA GLY A 41 -35.80 34.27 -19.51
C GLY A 41 -34.35 33.86 -19.22
N ASN A 42 -33.99 32.57 -19.36
CA ASN A 42 -32.63 32.10 -19.07
C ASN A 42 -32.03 31.33 -20.26
N GLN A 43 -31.08 31.94 -20.98
CA GLN A 43 -30.56 31.38 -22.24
C GLN A 43 -29.78 30.08 -22.01
N GLY A 44 -30.35 28.94 -22.45
CA GLY A 44 -29.71 27.62 -22.41
C GLY A 44 -30.03 26.76 -21.19
N SER A 45 -30.86 27.23 -20.24
CA SER A 45 -31.37 26.37 -19.16
C SER A 45 -32.56 25.55 -19.67
N THR A 46 -32.51 24.22 -19.50
CA THR A 46 -33.60 23.33 -19.90
C THR A 46 -33.97 22.33 -18.82
N SER A 47 -35.23 22.26 -18.44
CA SER A 47 -35.76 21.28 -17.48
C SER A 47 -36.29 20.03 -18.21
N VAL A 48 -36.09 18.84 -17.62
CA VAL A 48 -36.63 17.58 -18.16
C VAL A 48 -38.12 17.50 -17.85
N VAL A 49 -38.96 17.46 -18.89
CA VAL A 49 -40.43 17.46 -18.76
C VAL A 49 -41.05 16.08 -18.91
N GLN A 50 -40.47 15.19 -19.73
CA GLN A 50 -40.96 13.81 -19.85
C GLN A 50 -39.89 12.86 -20.40
N ALA A 51 -39.91 11.60 -19.95
CA ALA A 51 -39.19 10.50 -20.60
C ALA A 51 -40.11 9.73 -21.57
N GLY A 52 -39.54 9.17 -22.64
CA GLY A 52 -40.23 8.33 -23.63
C GLY A 52 -40.33 8.93 -25.03
N LYS A 53 -40.69 8.09 -26.02
CA LYS A 53 -40.79 8.47 -27.45
C LYS A 53 -41.81 9.61 -27.69
N VAL A 54 -42.85 9.68 -26.88
CA VAL A 54 -44.00 10.57 -27.06
C VAL A 54 -44.15 11.50 -25.85
N LEU A 55 -44.04 12.81 -26.08
CA LEU A 55 -44.44 13.85 -25.14
C LEU A 55 -45.95 14.07 -25.24
N THR A 56 -46.66 14.06 -24.10
CA THR A 56 -48.10 14.33 -24.04
C THR A 56 -48.39 15.40 -23.00
N ILE A 57 -48.99 16.52 -23.42
CA ILE A 57 -49.40 17.63 -22.54
C ILE A 57 -50.92 17.76 -22.66
N THR A 58 -51.63 17.60 -21.54
CA THR A 58 -53.10 17.63 -21.49
C THR A 58 -53.61 18.97 -20.97
N ASN A 59 -54.71 19.48 -21.54
CA ASN A 59 -55.34 20.75 -21.15
C ASN A 59 -54.36 21.94 -21.25
N MET A 60 -53.79 22.13 -22.45
CA MET A 60 -52.76 23.13 -22.77
C MET A 60 -53.14 24.55 -22.32
N ASN A 61 -52.24 25.20 -21.59
CA ASN A 61 -52.35 26.58 -21.12
C ASN A 61 -51.25 27.47 -21.72
N ARG A 62 -51.37 28.80 -21.61
CA ARG A 62 -50.41 29.75 -22.22
C ARG A 62 -48.97 29.63 -21.72
N THR A 63 -48.74 29.12 -20.51
CA THR A 63 -47.38 28.88 -19.99
C THR A 63 -46.75 27.59 -20.51
N ASP A 64 -47.53 26.70 -21.14
CA ASP A 64 -47.02 25.51 -21.80
C ASP A 64 -46.31 25.85 -23.12
N ALA A 65 -46.57 27.02 -23.72
CA ALA A 65 -45.79 27.50 -24.86
C ALA A 65 -44.28 27.60 -24.54
N GLY A 66 -43.44 27.30 -25.52
CA GLY A 66 -41.97 27.34 -25.41
C GLY A 66 -41.29 26.33 -26.34
N ASN A 67 -39.97 26.33 -26.35
CA ASN A 67 -39.17 25.40 -27.15
C ASN A 67 -39.05 24.05 -26.41
N TYR A 68 -39.41 22.97 -27.12
CA TYR A 68 -39.29 21.59 -26.64
C TYR A 68 -38.28 20.82 -27.47
N THR A 69 -37.27 20.25 -26.82
CA THR A 69 -36.19 19.49 -27.46
C THR A 69 -36.28 18.03 -27.04
N CYS A 70 -36.29 17.09 -28.00
CA CYS A 70 -36.02 15.69 -27.68
C CYS A 70 -34.51 15.39 -27.80
N THR A 71 -34.02 14.55 -26.91
CA THR A 71 -32.63 14.07 -26.87
C THR A 71 -32.63 12.55 -26.93
N ALA A 72 -31.69 11.96 -27.66
CA ALA A 72 -31.64 10.52 -27.93
C ALA A 72 -30.29 9.91 -27.55
N TYR A 73 -30.29 9.06 -26.52
CA TYR A 73 -29.09 8.46 -25.93
C TYR A 73 -29.21 6.94 -25.95
N ASN A 74 -28.23 6.22 -26.51
CA ASN A 74 -28.14 4.76 -26.35
C ASN A 74 -26.91 4.32 -25.52
N GLY A 75 -26.02 5.25 -25.17
CA GLY A 75 -24.85 5.00 -24.33
C GLY A 75 -23.62 4.39 -25.02
N PHE A 76 -23.68 4.10 -26.33
CA PHE A 76 -22.60 3.41 -27.04
C PHE A 76 -21.63 4.38 -27.73
N ALA A 77 -20.33 4.12 -27.57
CA ALA A 77 -19.25 4.96 -28.11
C ALA A 77 -18.16 4.09 -28.74
N PRO A 78 -17.64 4.44 -29.93
CA PRO A 78 -16.52 3.72 -30.55
C PRO A 78 -15.25 3.88 -29.72
N ALA A 79 -14.37 2.88 -29.75
CA ALA A 79 -13.05 2.96 -29.14
C ALA A 79 -12.22 4.11 -29.74
N LYS A 80 -11.69 4.99 -28.88
CA LYS A 80 -10.82 6.13 -29.24
C LYS A 80 -9.69 6.34 -28.23
N ILE A 81 -8.50 6.70 -28.70
CA ILE A 81 -7.31 6.91 -27.85
C ILE A 81 -7.29 8.36 -27.35
N SER A 82 -7.62 8.57 -26.08
CA SER A 82 -7.69 9.88 -25.42
C SER A 82 -6.33 10.43 -25.01
N ASN A 83 -5.38 9.57 -24.60
CA ASN A 83 -4.03 9.98 -24.19
C ASN A 83 -2.96 9.03 -24.78
N PHE A 84 -1.92 9.59 -25.39
CA PHE A 84 -0.84 8.84 -26.06
C PHE A 84 0.39 9.70 -26.32
N GLN A 85 1.59 9.11 -26.15
CA GLN A 85 2.88 9.75 -26.42
C GLN A 85 3.55 9.11 -27.65
N SER A 86 3.88 9.92 -28.67
CA SER A 86 4.35 9.43 -29.98
C SER A 86 5.86 9.20 -30.09
N GLU A 87 6.66 9.72 -29.16
CA GLU A 87 8.11 9.52 -29.11
C GLU A 87 8.58 9.28 -27.67
N TYR A 88 9.46 8.31 -27.50
CA TYR A 88 10.10 7.92 -26.24
C TYR A 88 11.61 7.77 -26.45
N ILE A 89 12.38 8.05 -25.39
CA ILE A 89 13.84 8.03 -25.39
C ILE A 89 14.28 7.26 -24.14
N ALA A 90 15.30 6.42 -24.27
CA ALA A 90 15.82 5.59 -23.19
C ALA A 90 17.32 5.33 -23.38
N PHE A 91 17.99 4.80 -22.36
CA PHE A 91 19.31 4.19 -22.52
C PHE A 91 19.19 2.73 -23.00
N VAL A 92 20.20 2.22 -23.69
CA VAL A 92 20.24 0.78 -24.02
C VAL A 92 20.27 -0.07 -22.75
N GLN A 93 19.55 -1.20 -22.78
CA GLN A 93 19.26 -2.11 -21.66
C GLN A 93 18.41 -1.52 -20.53
N GLN A 94 17.98 -0.26 -20.62
CA GLN A 94 17.00 0.31 -19.68
C GLN A 94 15.60 -0.28 -19.96
N SER A 95 14.80 -0.48 -18.91
CA SER A 95 13.38 -0.79 -19.04
C SER A 95 12.55 0.48 -19.28
N LEU A 96 11.47 0.34 -20.05
CA LEU A 96 10.62 1.46 -20.48
C LEU A 96 9.16 1.02 -20.51
N THR A 97 8.24 1.86 -20.01
CA THR A 97 6.79 1.58 -20.09
C THR A 97 6.11 2.60 -21.00
N LEU A 98 5.45 2.11 -22.05
CA LEU A 98 4.63 2.91 -22.96
C LEU A 98 3.18 2.94 -22.46
N ASN A 99 2.50 4.08 -22.61
CA ASN A 99 1.12 4.29 -22.17
C ASN A 99 0.20 4.64 -23.34
N CYS A 100 -1.01 4.08 -23.33
CA CYS A 100 -2.06 4.31 -24.32
C CYS A 100 -3.42 4.24 -23.61
N GLU A 101 -4.04 5.38 -23.36
CA GLU A 101 -5.34 5.45 -22.67
C GLU A 101 -6.45 5.66 -23.70
N ALA A 102 -7.56 4.93 -23.55
CA ALA A 102 -8.66 4.96 -24.49
C ALA A 102 -10.04 4.90 -23.84
N GLU A 103 -10.97 5.60 -24.47
CA GLU A 103 -12.39 5.69 -24.11
C GLU A 103 -13.24 4.90 -25.10
N GLY A 104 -14.40 4.43 -24.66
CA GLY A 104 -15.36 3.69 -25.48
C GLY A 104 -16.38 2.95 -24.64
N ASN A 105 -17.55 2.65 -25.21
CA ASN A 105 -18.55 1.79 -24.59
C ASN A 105 -19.14 0.81 -25.62
N PRO A 106 -18.94 -0.52 -25.50
CA PRO A 106 -18.18 -1.22 -24.46
C PRO A 106 -16.72 -0.75 -24.31
N PRO A 107 -16.09 -0.93 -23.12
CA PRO A 107 -14.70 -0.57 -22.90
C PRO A 107 -13.77 -1.15 -23.98
N PRO A 108 -12.78 -0.39 -24.45
CA PRO A 108 -11.89 -0.85 -25.51
C PRO A 108 -10.99 -1.99 -25.03
N THR A 109 -10.77 -2.98 -25.91
CA THR A 109 -9.63 -3.90 -25.80
C THR A 109 -8.39 -3.24 -26.41
N TYR A 110 -7.21 -3.61 -25.90
CA TYR A 110 -5.93 -3.08 -26.35
C TYR A 110 -5.12 -4.16 -27.07
N THR A 111 -4.23 -3.78 -27.98
CA THR A 111 -3.26 -4.66 -28.63
C THR A 111 -2.04 -3.86 -29.06
N TRP A 112 -0.86 -4.21 -28.55
CA TRP A 112 0.41 -3.59 -28.98
C TRP A 112 1.12 -4.42 -30.05
N THR A 113 1.84 -3.74 -30.95
CA THR A 113 2.63 -4.35 -32.04
C THR A 113 3.91 -3.54 -32.31
N PRO A 114 5.11 -4.13 -32.38
CA PRO A 114 5.42 -5.54 -32.11
C PRO A 114 5.15 -5.91 -30.64
N CYS A 115 5.07 -7.20 -30.39
CA CYS A 115 4.89 -7.82 -29.08
C CYS A 115 5.63 -9.16 -29.13
N ASP A 116 6.49 -9.43 -28.15
CA ASP A 116 7.17 -10.73 -28.05
C ASP A 116 6.20 -11.79 -27.50
N SER A 117 6.35 -13.05 -27.94
CA SER A 117 5.42 -14.14 -27.62
C SER A 117 5.34 -14.52 -26.14
N GLU A 118 6.27 -14.02 -25.33
CA GLU A 118 6.30 -14.21 -23.88
C GLU A 118 5.70 -13.02 -23.10
N GLN A 119 5.29 -11.94 -23.80
CA GLN A 119 4.81 -10.70 -23.19
C GLN A 119 3.27 -10.56 -23.23
N VAL A 120 2.72 -9.97 -22.15
CA VAL A 120 1.31 -9.58 -22.06
C VAL A 120 1.12 -8.18 -22.66
N CYS A 121 0.54 -8.14 -23.87
CA CYS A 121 0.41 -6.94 -24.71
C CYS A 121 -1.05 -6.49 -24.96
N ASP A 122 -2.00 -6.94 -24.14
CA ASP A 122 -3.45 -6.72 -24.26
C ASP A 122 -3.98 -5.60 -23.35
N LYS A 123 -3.08 -4.77 -22.79
CA LYS A 123 -3.35 -3.72 -21.79
C LYS A 123 -3.12 -2.32 -22.33
N ASN A 124 -3.59 -1.33 -21.59
CA ASN A 124 -3.35 0.10 -21.80
C ASN A 124 -1.87 0.52 -21.64
N THR A 125 -1.00 -0.37 -21.15
CA THR A 125 0.45 -0.14 -21.05
C THR A 125 1.25 -1.32 -21.62
N LEU A 126 2.46 -1.01 -22.12
CA LEU A 126 3.42 -1.99 -22.62
C LEU A 126 4.77 -1.80 -21.91
N HIS A 127 5.25 -2.82 -21.21
CA HIS A 127 6.51 -2.75 -20.46
C HIS A 127 7.66 -3.44 -21.21
N ILE A 128 8.50 -2.65 -21.88
CA ILE A 128 9.71 -3.10 -22.55
C ILE A 128 10.78 -3.36 -21.47
N SER A 129 11.22 -4.60 -21.29
CA SER A 129 12.19 -4.97 -20.26
C SER A 129 13.60 -4.43 -20.51
N GLN A 130 14.02 -4.38 -21.77
CA GLN A 130 15.28 -3.81 -22.23
C GLN A 130 15.09 -3.14 -23.59
N VAL A 131 15.26 -1.82 -23.67
CA VAL A 131 15.34 -1.12 -24.96
C VAL A 131 16.70 -1.41 -25.58
N LEU A 132 16.72 -1.92 -26.82
CA LEU A 132 17.97 -2.30 -27.52
C LEU A 132 18.22 -1.45 -28.77
N ASN A 133 17.20 -1.24 -29.60
CA ASN A 133 17.30 -0.59 -30.91
C ASN A 133 16.12 0.37 -31.13
N ASP A 134 16.28 1.28 -32.08
CA ASP A 134 15.22 2.13 -32.63
C ASP A 134 13.98 1.27 -33.04
N THR A 135 12.86 1.40 -32.33
CA THR A 135 11.69 0.50 -32.48
C THR A 135 10.37 1.26 -32.40
N SER A 136 9.45 1.00 -33.34
CA SER A 136 8.12 1.64 -33.39
C SER A 136 7.04 0.69 -32.86
N TYR A 137 6.42 1.06 -31.74
CA TYR A 137 5.33 0.32 -31.09
C TYR A 137 3.98 0.98 -31.34
N THR A 138 3.09 0.27 -32.02
CA THR A 138 1.71 0.72 -32.31
C THR A 138 0.75 0.13 -31.30
N CYS A 139 0.12 1.00 -30.51
CA CYS A 139 -1.08 0.67 -29.75
C CYS A 139 -2.28 0.69 -30.68
N ARG A 140 -3.07 -0.38 -30.68
CA ARG A 140 -4.39 -0.44 -31.28
C ARG A 140 -5.43 -0.63 -30.19
N VAL A 141 -6.52 0.13 -30.27
CA VAL A 141 -7.68 0.00 -29.36
C VAL A 141 -8.94 -0.30 -30.16
N ALA A 142 -9.79 -1.20 -29.67
CA ALA A 142 -10.96 -1.66 -30.42
C ALA A 142 -12.15 -1.98 -29.53
N ASN A 143 -13.36 -1.74 -30.03
CA ASN A 143 -14.59 -2.34 -29.53
C ASN A 143 -15.52 -2.66 -30.72
N ILE A 144 -16.72 -3.18 -30.46
CA ILE A 144 -17.67 -3.59 -31.51
C ILE A 144 -18.22 -2.42 -32.34
N TYR A 145 -17.92 -1.16 -31.99
CA TYR A 145 -18.39 0.04 -32.68
C TYR A 145 -17.28 0.83 -33.39
N GLY A 146 -16.00 0.49 -33.20
CA GLY A 146 -14.88 1.18 -33.85
C GLY A 146 -13.50 0.71 -33.35
N ASN A 147 -12.46 1.13 -34.05
CA ASN A 147 -11.08 0.98 -33.59
C ASN A 147 -10.23 2.19 -34.01
N GLU A 148 -9.17 2.45 -33.25
CA GLU A 148 -8.16 3.49 -33.50
C GLU A 148 -6.75 2.89 -33.22
N SER A 149 -5.70 3.46 -33.81
CA SER A 149 -4.33 3.08 -33.52
C SER A 149 -3.37 4.26 -33.60
N LYS A 150 -2.40 4.33 -32.68
CA LYS A 150 -1.31 5.33 -32.66
C LYS A 150 0.03 4.65 -32.42
N THR A 151 1.10 5.22 -32.98
CA THR A 151 2.45 4.64 -32.97
C THR A 151 3.41 5.49 -32.15
N ALA A 152 4.05 4.86 -31.18
CA ALA A 152 5.09 5.41 -30.32
C ALA A 152 6.46 4.94 -30.85
N ASN A 153 7.37 5.85 -31.12
CA ASN A 153 8.72 5.53 -31.56
C ASN A 153 9.69 5.59 -30.38
N VAL A 154 10.38 4.49 -30.11
CA VAL A 154 11.38 4.39 -29.04
C VAL A 154 12.77 4.56 -29.67
N PHE A 155 13.50 5.60 -29.26
CA PHE A 155 14.84 5.92 -29.73
C PHE A 155 15.87 5.79 -28.59
N PRO A 156 16.63 4.69 -28.52
CA PRO A 156 17.69 4.59 -27.53
C PRO A 156 18.89 5.48 -27.86
N THR A 157 19.59 5.96 -26.83
CA THR A 157 20.91 6.60 -26.98
C THR A 157 22.01 5.57 -26.80
N TYR A 158 22.81 5.31 -27.85
CA TYR A 158 23.85 4.28 -27.83
C TYR A 158 24.96 4.47 -28.87
N ILE A 159 26.11 3.86 -28.60
CA ILE A 159 27.27 3.82 -29.49
C ILE A 159 27.12 2.64 -30.46
N THR A 160 26.93 2.94 -31.74
CA THR A 160 26.75 1.93 -32.80
C THR A 160 28.06 1.27 -33.22
N ARG A 161 29.18 2.02 -33.21
CA ARG A 161 30.53 1.48 -33.48
C ARG A 161 31.64 2.47 -33.09
N ILE A 162 32.71 1.94 -32.50
CA ILE A 162 34.04 2.58 -32.48
C ILE A 162 34.90 2.00 -33.61
N ARG A 163 35.60 2.85 -34.38
CA ARG A 163 36.53 2.48 -35.47
C ARG A 163 37.90 3.13 -35.28
N GLY A 164 38.96 2.40 -35.57
CA GLY A 164 40.35 2.88 -35.55
C GLY A 164 41.31 1.73 -35.28
N ASN A 165 42.62 2.01 -35.32
CA ASN A 165 43.63 1.04 -34.89
C ASN A 165 43.54 0.85 -33.36
N ARG A 166 43.96 -0.32 -32.85
CA ARG A 166 44.07 -0.60 -31.40
C ARG A 166 45.50 -0.79 -30.92
N THR A 167 46.44 -0.90 -31.85
CA THR A 167 47.87 -1.04 -31.63
C THR A 167 48.59 -0.13 -32.62
N VAL A 168 49.65 0.51 -32.15
CA VAL A 168 50.48 1.49 -32.87
C VAL A 168 51.90 1.44 -32.29
N LEU A 169 52.88 1.99 -33.01
CA LEU A 169 54.26 2.12 -32.54
C LEU A 169 54.48 3.45 -31.81
N GLU A 170 55.58 3.53 -31.07
CA GLU A 170 56.02 4.75 -30.38
C GLU A 170 56.46 5.79 -31.43
N GLY A 171 55.81 6.95 -31.43
CA GLY A 171 55.92 8.00 -32.46
C GLY A 171 54.76 8.07 -33.47
N ASP A 172 53.88 7.06 -33.54
CA ASP A 172 52.73 7.07 -34.46
C ASP A 172 51.65 8.11 -34.10
N ASN A 173 50.70 8.30 -35.02
CA ASN A 173 49.47 9.06 -34.80
C ASN A 173 48.25 8.13 -34.96
N ILE A 174 47.25 8.23 -34.08
CA ILE A 174 46.04 7.40 -34.10
C ILE A 174 44.78 8.26 -34.18
N LYS A 175 43.72 7.71 -34.80
CA LYS A 175 42.38 8.30 -34.81
C LYS A 175 41.34 7.25 -34.45
N LEU A 176 40.57 7.51 -33.41
CA LEU A 176 39.44 6.68 -32.96
C LEU A 176 38.15 7.43 -33.24
N THR A 177 37.31 6.89 -34.13
CA THR A 177 36.00 7.44 -34.49
C THR A 177 34.90 6.69 -33.75
N CYS A 178 34.13 7.40 -32.94
CA CYS A 178 32.95 6.88 -32.27
C CYS A 178 31.69 7.35 -33.02
N LYS A 179 30.80 6.43 -33.37
CA LYS A 179 29.48 6.73 -33.90
C LYS A 179 28.42 6.34 -32.88
N ALA A 180 27.46 7.23 -32.65
CA ALA A 180 26.30 7.00 -31.80
C ALA A 180 25.02 7.43 -32.51
N THR A 181 23.89 6.98 -31.97
CA THR A 181 22.52 7.26 -32.39
C THR A 181 21.68 7.64 -31.17
N GLY A 182 20.62 8.40 -31.41
CA GLY A 182 19.72 8.97 -30.39
C GLY A 182 18.94 10.15 -30.97
N ARG A 183 17.92 10.63 -30.24
CA ARG A 183 17.21 11.89 -30.55
C ARG A 183 17.23 12.82 -29.32
N PRO A 184 17.63 14.10 -29.45
CA PRO A 184 18.39 14.68 -30.55
C PRO A 184 19.73 13.95 -30.78
N GLU A 185 20.49 14.30 -31.83
CA GLU A 185 21.77 13.61 -32.11
C GLU A 185 22.71 13.72 -30.90
N PRO A 186 23.24 12.61 -30.36
CA PRO A 186 24.05 12.64 -29.14
C PRO A 186 25.42 13.29 -29.36
N ASN A 187 25.78 14.14 -28.40
CA ASN A 187 27.15 14.59 -28.21
C ASN A 187 28.02 13.40 -27.80
N ILE A 188 29.31 13.47 -28.15
CA ILE A 188 30.31 12.44 -27.88
C ILE A 188 31.41 13.03 -27.00
N THR A 189 31.77 12.33 -25.94
CA THR A 189 32.91 12.65 -25.09
C THR A 189 33.83 11.44 -24.96
N TRP A 190 35.13 11.66 -24.95
CA TRP A 190 36.13 10.61 -24.72
C TRP A 190 36.80 10.81 -23.37
N THR A 191 36.83 9.75 -22.56
CA THR A 191 37.60 9.71 -21.31
C THR A 191 38.66 8.62 -21.34
N LYS A 192 39.67 8.74 -20.46
CA LYS A 192 40.70 7.74 -20.22
C LYS A 192 40.80 7.45 -18.72
N GLU A 193 40.97 6.19 -18.32
CA GLU A 193 41.24 5.87 -16.91
C GLU A 193 42.65 6.36 -16.49
N LYS A 194 42.74 6.93 -15.29
CA LYS A 194 44.01 7.40 -14.72
C LYS A 194 44.75 6.25 -14.01
N LEU A 195 45.89 5.84 -14.59
CA LEU A 195 46.83 4.88 -14.00
C LEU A 195 47.07 5.17 -12.51
N GLY A 196 46.80 4.16 -11.66
CA GLY A 196 46.99 4.21 -10.22
C GLY A 196 45.75 4.55 -9.39
N ASN A 197 44.60 4.85 -9.98
CA ASN A 197 43.36 5.17 -9.25
C ASN A 197 42.14 4.48 -9.89
N GLN A 198 41.64 3.40 -9.28
CA GLN A 198 40.53 2.60 -9.83
C GLN A 198 39.28 3.47 -10.05
N GLY A 199 38.80 3.52 -11.30
CA GLY A 199 37.53 4.14 -11.68
C GLY A 199 37.52 5.66 -11.89
N TYR A 200 38.65 6.38 -11.68
CA TYR A 200 38.69 7.81 -12.01
C TYR A 200 39.12 8.05 -13.46
N THR A 201 38.15 8.36 -14.32
CA THR A 201 38.41 8.73 -15.73
C THR A 201 38.52 10.24 -15.92
N VAL A 202 39.38 10.67 -16.83
CA VAL A 202 39.61 12.07 -17.19
C VAL A 202 39.15 12.30 -18.62
N VAL A 203 38.41 13.40 -18.88
CA VAL A 203 38.03 13.81 -20.24
C VAL A 203 39.28 14.16 -21.04
N VAL A 204 39.46 13.51 -22.19
CA VAL A 204 40.62 13.72 -23.09
C VAL A 204 40.25 14.57 -24.29
N GLN A 205 39.05 14.36 -24.87
CA GLN A 205 38.58 15.12 -26.02
C GLN A 205 37.05 15.02 -26.15
N GLU A 206 36.43 16.07 -26.65
CA GLU A 206 35.03 16.04 -27.12
C GLU A 206 34.95 15.79 -28.63
N GLY A 207 33.81 15.30 -29.09
CA GLY A 207 33.49 15.09 -30.51
C GLY A 207 33.71 13.67 -31.02
N LYS A 208 33.11 13.39 -32.19
CA LYS A 208 33.00 12.05 -32.80
C LYS A 208 34.33 11.38 -33.17
N VAL A 209 35.47 12.10 -33.13
CA VAL A 209 36.79 11.56 -33.48
C VAL A 209 37.86 12.02 -32.47
N LEU A 210 38.33 11.11 -31.62
CA LEU A 210 39.53 11.30 -30.80
C LEU A 210 40.78 11.17 -31.69
N THR A 211 41.69 12.13 -31.60
CA THR A 211 43.00 12.08 -32.28
C THR A 211 44.12 12.17 -31.24
N ILE A 212 45.07 11.24 -31.28
CA ILE A 212 46.29 11.27 -30.44
C ILE A 212 47.49 11.26 -31.39
N THR A 213 48.48 12.12 -31.13
CA THR A 213 49.62 12.34 -32.03
C THR A 213 50.96 12.22 -31.30
N ASN A 214 51.98 11.72 -31.99
CA ASN A 214 53.31 11.45 -31.41
C ASN A 214 53.24 10.55 -30.17
N ILE A 215 52.57 9.40 -30.36
CA ILE A 215 52.14 8.50 -29.28
C ILE A 215 53.33 7.91 -28.54
N ASN A 216 53.26 7.92 -27.21
CA ASN A 216 54.29 7.39 -26.32
C ASN A 216 53.69 6.43 -25.27
N ARG A 217 54.54 5.87 -24.40
CA ARG A 217 54.13 4.84 -23.42
C ARG A 217 53.11 5.27 -22.37
N ILE A 218 52.98 6.56 -22.02
CA ILE A 218 51.92 7.02 -21.11
C ILE A 218 50.57 7.24 -21.81
N ASP A 219 50.53 7.22 -23.14
CA ASP A 219 49.28 7.25 -23.91
C ASP A 219 48.58 5.88 -23.93
N ALA A 220 49.29 4.78 -23.62
CA ALA A 220 48.65 3.49 -23.40
C ALA A 220 47.62 3.52 -22.25
N GLY A 221 46.53 2.77 -22.38
CA GLY A 221 45.43 2.69 -21.40
C GLY A 221 44.08 2.45 -22.08
N GLU A 222 43.02 2.32 -21.28
CA GLU A 222 41.65 2.20 -21.78
C GLU A 222 41.02 3.58 -22.05
N TYR A 223 40.37 3.71 -23.21
CA TYR A 223 39.70 4.93 -23.67
C TYR A 223 38.22 4.66 -23.91
N THR A 224 37.36 5.33 -23.14
CA THR A 224 35.91 5.17 -23.19
C THR A 224 35.30 6.30 -24.02
N CYS A 225 34.52 5.96 -25.05
CA CYS A 225 33.58 6.88 -25.65
C CYS A 225 32.28 6.85 -24.83
N THR A 226 31.72 8.01 -24.50
CA THR A 226 30.34 8.17 -24.00
C THR A 226 29.51 8.96 -25.00
N ALA A 227 28.22 8.67 -25.04
CA ALA A 227 27.26 9.31 -25.94
C ALA A 227 26.06 9.84 -25.13
N TYR A 228 25.73 11.13 -25.32
CA TYR A 228 24.74 11.82 -24.50
C TYR A 228 23.91 12.80 -25.33
N ASN A 229 22.59 12.61 -25.35
CA ASN A 229 21.62 13.40 -26.13
C ASN A 229 20.95 14.53 -25.35
N GLY A 230 21.47 14.91 -24.18
CA GLY A 230 20.93 16.04 -23.42
C GLY A 230 19.70 15.72 -22.58
N PHE A 231 19.29 14.45 -22.44
CA PHE A 231 18.15 14.05 -21.62
C PHE A 231 18.57 13.06 -20.54
N ASP A 232 18.05 13.26 -19.34
CA ASP A 232 18.34 12.45 -18.15
C ASP A 232 17.03 12.15 -17.40
N PRO A 233 16.78 10.88 -17.02
CA PRO A 233 15.75 10.53 -16.04
C PRO A 233 15.94 11.30 -14.73
N ALA A 234 14.84 11.60 -14.03
CA ALA A 234 14.91 12.22 -12.72
C ALA A 234 15.65 11.30 -11.72
N LYS A 235 16.70 11.83 -11.07
CA LYS A 235 17.56 11.07 -10.15
C LYS A 235 17.96 11.92 -8.96
N ILE A 236 17.86 11.36 -7.75
CA ILE A 236 18.28 12.06 -6.52
C ILE A 236 19.80 11.89 -6.36
N GLY A 237 20.48 13.03 -6.16
CA GLY A 237 21.92 13.11 -5.90
C GLY A 237 22.21 12.99 -4.41
N THR A 238 22.77 14.05 -3.82
CA THR A 238 23.06 14.10 -2.38
C THR A 238 21.75 14.10 -1.58
N PHE A 239 21.59 13.12 -0.69
CA PHE A 239 20.40 12.99 0.15
C PHE A 239 20.79 12.59 1.59
N GLN A 240 20.26 13.32 2.57
CA GLN A 240 20.48 13.04 3.99
C GLN A 240 19.38 12.10 4.51
N HIS A 241 19.79 10.91 4.96
CA HIS A 241 18.87 9.82 5.31
C HIS A 241 18.44 9.84 6.80
N GLU A 242 19.14 10.59 7.65
CA GLU A 242 18.86 10.70 9.08
C GLU A 242 19.00 12.14 9.57
N TYR A 243 18.03 12.57 10.38
CA TYR A 243 18.00 13.82 11.12
C TYR A 243 17.68 13.50 12.59
N ILE A 244 18.36 14.18 13.51
CA ILE A 244 18.04 14.13 14.95
C ILE A 244 17.69 15.56 15.37
N ALA A 245 16.61 15.72 16.13
CA ALA A 245 16.09 17.02 16.52
C ALA A 245 15.49 17.00 17.93
N ASP A 246 15.60 18.13 18.63
CA ASP A 246 14.90 18.35 19.89
C ASP A 246 13.37 18.44 19.66
N LEU A 247 12.60 18.13 20.69
CA LEU A 247 11.14 18.21 20.64
C LEU A 247 10.66 19.64 20.34
N GLN A 248 9.68 19.76 19.44
CA GLN A 248 9.20 21.03 18.85
C GLN A 248 10.21 21.81 17.99
N GLN A 249 11.44 21.30 17.79
CA GLN A 249 12.39 21.92 16.86
C GLN A 249 11.87 21.82 15.41
N SER A 250 12.19 22.82 14.58
CA SER A 250 11.92 22.78 13.15
C SER A 250 13.05 22.08 12.38
N VAL A 251 12.71 21.23 11.41
CA VAL A 251 13.66 20.48 10.58
C VAL A 251 13.38 20.79 9.12
N THR A 252 14.43 21.05 8.32
CA THR A 252 14.31 21.23 6.87
C THR A 252 15.03 20.13 6.13
N PHE A 253 14.26 19.21 5.53
CA PHE A 253 14.77 18.21 4.62
C PHE A 253 15.16 18.85 3.29
N LYS A 254 16.22 18.33 2.67
CA LYS A 254 16.67 18.69 1.32
C LYS A 254 16.70 17.45 0.44
N CYS A 255 16.24 17.59 -0.78
CA CYS A 255 16.25 16.57 -1.82
C CYS A 255 16.77 17.22 -3.10
N GLU A 256 18.07 17.07 -3.37
CA GLU A 256 18.70 17.62 -4.57
C GLU A 256 18.65 16.56 -5.67
N ALA A 257 18.05 16.89 -6.81
CA ALA A 257 17.85 15.97 -7.91
C ALA A 257 18.20 16.58 -9.27
N GLU A 258 18.80 15.74 -10.10
CA GLU A 258 19.19 16.02 -11.48
C GLU A 258 18.20 15.34 -12.44
N GLY A 259 18.22 15.76 -13.71
CA GLY A 259 17.28 15.30 -14.74
C GLY A 259 16.99 16.41 -15.76
N ASN A 260 16.78 16.03 -17.03
CA ASN A 260 16.38 16.97 -18.07
C ASN A 260 15.24 16.36 -18.94
N PRO A 261 14.03 16.97 -19.00
CA PRO A 261 13.58 18.17 -18.27
C PRO A 261 13.73 18.12 -16.74
N PRO A 262 13.88 19.29 -16.09
CA PRO A 262 14.03 19.39 -14.64
C PRO A 262 12.96 18.60 -13.88
N PRO A 263 13.34 17.84 -12.83
CA PRO A 263 12.39 16.99 -12.13
C PRO A 263 11.35 17.78 -11.33
N THR A 264 10.13 17.27 -11.35
CA THR A 264 9.09 17.62 -10.38
C THR A 264 9.32 16.89 -9.07
N TYR A 265 8.97 17.51 -7.94
CA TYR A 265 9.17 16.98 -6.60
C TYR A 265 7.84 16.65 -5.93
N THR A 266 7.82 15.64 -5.05
CA THR A 266 6.67 15.31 -4.19
C THR A 266 7.17 14.66 -2.91
N TRP A 267 6.83 15.23 -1.76
CA TRP A 267 7.12 14.63 -0.45
C TRP A 267 5.93 13.87 0.12
N THR A 268 6.20 12.77 0.83
CA THR A 268 5.21 11.99 1.58
C THR A 268 5.75 11.57 2.96
N PRO A 269 4.97 11.68 4.06
CA PRO A 269 3.66 12.33 4.16
C PRO A 269 3.74 13.83 3.90
N CYS A 270 2.58 14.44 3.67
CA CYS A 270 2.41 15.87 3.43
C CYS A 270 1.11 16.33 4.09
N ASP A 271 1.15 17.44 4.83
CA ASP A 271 -0.06 18.03 5.41
C ASP A 271 -0.91 18.74 4.34
N PRO A 272 -2.25 18.65 4.36
CA PRO A 272 -3.10 19.26 3.32
C PRO A 272 -2.99 20.78 3.17
N GLU A 273 -2.49 21.48 4.20
CA GLU A 273 -2.25 22.93 4.19
C GLU A 273 -0.80 23.30 3.78
N GLN A 274 0.07 22.31 3.52
CA GLN A 274 1.49 22.50 3.21
C GLN A 274 1.83 22.33 1.71
N VAL A 275 2.79 23.13 1.23
CA VAL A 275 3.35 23.04 -0.12
C VAL A 275 4.51 22.03 -0.17
N CYS A 276 4.20 20.79 -0.57
CA CYS A 276 5.15 19.66 -0.57
C CYS A 276 5.72 19.29 -1.96
N ASN A 277 5.67 20.22 -2.94
CA ASN A 277 6.09 19.99 -4.33
C ASN A 277 7.44 20.65 -4.70
N LYS A 278 8.32 20.84 -3.71
CA LYS A 278 9.62 21.51 -3.84
C LYS A 278 10.78 20.56 -3.46
N ASN A 279 11.99 20.96 -3.83
CA ASN A 279 13.24 20.28 -3.44
C ASN A 279 13.55 20.35 -1.92
N THR A 280 12.76 21.09 -1.15
CA THR A 280 12.83 21.14 0.32
C THR A 280 11.47 20.91 0.95
N LEU A 281 11.47 20.32 2.14
CA LEU A 281 10.31 20.18 3.02
C LEU A 281 10.71 20.67 4.42
N GLN A 282 9.99 21.65 4.95
CA GLN A 282 10.21 22.15 6.31
C GLN A 282 9.10 21.68 7.24
N ILE A 283 9.46 20.90 8.25
CA ILE A 283 8.57 20.57 9.38
C ILE A 283 8.77 21.64 10.44
N SER A 284 7.67 22.27 10.87
CA SER A 284 7.70 23.38 11.82
C SER A 284 7.98 22.94 13.25
N GLN A 285 7.50 21.75 13.64
CA GLN A 285 7.68 21.16 14.97
C GLN A 285 7.79 19.63 14.86
N VAL A 286 8.92 19.05 15.26
CA VAL A 286 9.04 17.60 15.44
C VAL A 286 8.32 17.20 16.72
N LEU A 287 7.33 16.30 16.62
CA LEU A 287 6.50 15.84 17.74
C LEU A 287 6.65 14.34 18.05
N ASN A 288 7.03 13.55 17.04
CA ASN A 288 7.31 12.11 17.11
C ASN A 288 8.38 11.75 16.08
N ASP A 289 9.00 10.58 16.23
CA ASP A 289 9.82 9.96 15.19
C ASP A 289 8.98 9.70 13.94
N ALA A 290 9.50 10.02 12.76
CA ALA A 290 8.77 9.94 11.49
C ALA A 290 9.70 9.75 10.27
N ASN A 291 9.14 9.27 9.17
CA ASN A 291 9.85 9.12 7.90
C ASN A 291 9.22 9.97 6.79
N TYR A 292 10.06 10.67 6.03
CA TYR A 292 9.67 11.56 4.95
C TYR A 292 10.38 11.16 3.65
N THR A 293 9.60 10.71 2.67
CA THR A 293 10.09 10.26 1.37
C THR A 293 9.96 11.37 0.35
N CYS A 294 11.08 11.81 -0.21
CA CYS A 294 11.10 12.60 -1.43
C CYS A 294 10.98 11.64 -2.62
N ARG A 295 10.03 11.90 -3.52
CA ARG A 295 10.01 11.37 -4.87
C ARG A 295 10.28 12.50 -5.86
N VAL A 296 11.08 12.21 -6.88
CA VAL A 296 11.37 13.12 -7.99
C VAL A 296 11.02 12.43 -9.30
N ALA A 297 10.41 13.15 -10.24
CA ALA A 297 9.96 12.58 -11.51
C ALA A 297 10.01 13.58 -12.67
N ASN A 298 10.41 13.11 -13.85
CA ASN A 298 10.20 13.78 -15.14
C ASN A 298 9.60 12.77 -16.14
N LEU A 299 9.43 13.16 -17.40
CA LEU A 299 8.82 12.27 -18.41
C LEU A 299 9.71 11.09 -18.87
N TYR A 300 10.92 10.94 -18.32
CA TYR A 300 11.87 9.87 -18.66
C TYR A 300 12.21 8.94 -17.50
N GLY A 301 11.73 9.24 -16.28
CA GLY A 301 11.85 8.36 -15.12
C GLY A 301 11.62 9.06 -13.79
N ASP A 302 11.67 8.27 -12.72
CA ASP A 302 11.54 8.74 -11.34
C ASP A 302 12.51 8.02 -10.39
N ASP A 303 12.83 8.69 -9.29
CA ASP A 303 13.64 8.18 -8.18
C ASP A 303 13.02 8.63 -6.85
N SER A 304 13.31 7.90 -5.77
CA SER A 304 12.86 8.27 -4.42
C SER A 304 13.89 7.90 -3.34
N LYS A 305 13.90 8.70 -2.26
CA LYS A 305 14.74 8.51 -1.07
C LYS A 305 13.96 8.92 0.17
N THR A 306 14.18 8.22 1.28
CA THR A 306 13.49 8.43 2.55
C THR A 306 14.45 8.95 3.60
N ALA A 307 14.13 10.09 4.20
CA ALA A 307 14.79 10.64 5.37
C ALA A 307 14.01 10.28 6.62
N ASN A 308 14.69 9.83 7.67
CA ASN A 308 14.09 9.59 8.98
C ASN A 308 14.42 10.76 9.90
N VAL A 309 13.45 11.25 10.67
CA VAL A 309 13.67 12.18 11.77
C VAL A 309 13.42 11.46 13.09
N TYR A 310 14.36 11.58 14.01
CA TYR A 310 14.31 11.03 15.37
C TYR A 310 14.31 12.16 16.39
N ILE A 311 13.55 12.02 17.46
CA ILE A 311 13.68 12.88 18.64
C ILE A 311 14.97 12.49 19.37
N GLY A 312 15.81 13.48 19.64
CA GLY A 312 17.10 13.25 20.30
C GLY A 312 17.91 14.53 20.46
N GLY A 313 18.92 14.47 21.32
CA GLY A 313 19.66 15.63 21.78
C GLY A 313 20.75 15.25 22.79
N ILE A 314 21.32 16.27 23.43
CA ILE A 314 22.33 16.12 24.51
C ILE A 314 21.64 15.90 25.88
N VAL A 315 20.39 16.33 26.02
CA VAL A 315 19.55 16.10 27.22
C VAL A 315 18.24 15.46 26.79
N ILE A 316 18.01 14.20 27.18
CA ILE A 316 16.78 13.48 26.89
C ILE A 316 15.84 13.57 28.09
N ASN A 317 14.68 14.19 27.87
CA ASN A 317 13.66 14.34 28.89
C ASN A 317 12.72 13.13 28.86
N ILE A 318 12.70 12.35 29.94
CA ILE A 318 11.83 11.18 30.11
C ILE A 318 10.84 11.38 31.24
N THR A 319 9.79 10.56 31.23
CA THR A 319 8.81 10.41 32.30
C THR A 319 8.72 8.94 32.70
N ILE A 320 8.99 8.65 33.97
CA ILE A 320 8.85 7.32 34.59
C ILE A 320 7.61 7.32 35.49
N VAL A 321 6.76 6.31 35.37
CA VAL A 321 5.58 6.12 36.23
C VAL A 321 5.84 4.97 37.19
N ILE A 322 5.92 5.28 38.49
CA ILE A 322 6.14 4.30 39.57
C ILE A 322 4.78 3.86 40.13
N THR A 323 4.57 2.54 40.22
CA THR A 323 3.29 1.91 40.61
C THR A 323 3.29 1.29 42.00
N SER A 324 4.47 1.11 42.63
CA SER A 324 4.60 0.53 43.97
C SER A 324 4.19 1.46 45.12
N GLU A 325 4.07 2.76 44.87
CA GLU A 325 3.90 3.78 45.91
C GLU A 325 2.80 4.79 45.53
N THR A 326 1.89 5.05 46.47
CA THR A 326 0.83 6.07 46.32
C THR A 326 1.14 7.29 47.18
N CYS A 327 1.56 8.39 46.55
CA CYS A 327 1.79 9.65 47.25
C CYS A 327 0.46 10.40 47.46
N ILE A 328 0.10 10.68 48.73
CA ILE A 328 -1.13 11.40 49.10
C ILE A 328 -0.82 12.85 49.53
N ASP A 329 0.20 13.06 50.37
CA ASP A 329 0.46 14.36 51.03
C ASP A 329 1.41 15.30 50.25
N GLY A 330 1.70 15.02 48.98
CA GLY A 330 2.58 15.82 48.12
C GLY A 330 4.08 15.85 48.51
N LYS A 331 4.45 15.26 49.65
CA LYS A 331 5.81 15.29 50.22
C LYS A 331 6.61 14.02 49.95
N TYR A 332 6.96 13.78 48.68
CA TYR A 332 8.10 12.90 48.41
C TYR A 332 9.41 13.69 48.57
N ASN A 333 10.43 13.10 49.20
CA ASN A 333 11.73 13.75 49.33
C ASN A 333 12.46 13.73 47.98
N GLN A 334 12.31 14.80 47.21
CA GLN A 334 12.89 14.97 45.88
C GLN A 334 14.40 14.79 45.84
N SER A 335 15.13 15.20 46.88
CA SER A 335 16.58 15.01 46.96
C SER A 335 16.95 13.54 47.13
N LEU A 336 16.27 12.82 48.03
CA LEU A 336 16.49 11.39 48.24
C LEU A 336 16.10 10.55 47.01
N LEU A 337 15.02 10.94 46.32
CA LEU A 337 14.59 10.31 45.08
C LEU A 337 15.61 10.51 43.95
N LEU A 338 16.21 11.71 43.84
CA LEU A 338 17.23 11.99 42.84
C LEU A 338 18.51 11.18 43.08
N GLU A 339 19.01 11.09 44.31
CA GLU A 339 20.20 10.25 44.60
C GLU A 339 19.93 8.77 44.27
N LYS A 340 18.78 8.22 44.68
CA LYS A 340 18.37 6.84 44.31
C LYS A 340 18.31 6.65 42.79
N PHE A 341 17.83 7.63 42.03
CA PHE A 341 17.83 7.55 40.57
C PHE A 341 19.23 7.63 39.96
N LYS A 342 20.17 8.41 40.52
CA LYS A 342 21.56 8.44 40.01
C LYS A 342 22.18 7.05 40.04
N GLU A 343 22.15 6.38 41.19
CA GLU A 343 22.74 5.03 41.38
C GLU A 343 22.16 4.02 40.37
N LEU A 344 20.83 4.00 40.21
CA LEU A 344 20.14 3.10 39.28
C LEU A 344 20.42 3.42 37.80
N LEU A 345 20.62 4.70 37.47
CA LEU A 345 20.91 5.13 36.10
C LEU A 345 22.39 4.93 35.73
N GLU A 346 23.30 5.06 36.69
CA GLU A 346 24.72 4.70 36.54
C GLU A 346 24.89 3.18 36.32
N GLU A 347 24.10 2.32 36.97
CA GLU A 347 24.04 0.88 36.62
C GLU A 347 23.43 0.66 35.22
N ALA A 348 22.26 1.25 34.94
CA ALA A 348 21.53 1.01 33.70
C ALA A 348 22.32 1.45 32.45
N PHE A 349 23.00 2.60 32.52
CA PHE A 349 23.80 3.19 31.45
C PHE A 349 25.31 2.94 31.59
N SER A 350 25.75 1.99 32.43
CA SER A 350 27.17 1.64 32.59
C SER A 350 27.85 1.39 31.22
N ASP A 351 28.79 2.28 30.87
CA ASP A 351 29.47 2.41 29.57
C ASP A 351 28.58 2.51 28.29
N LYS A 352 27.27 2.80 28.44
CA LYS A 352 26.31 2.94 27.33
C LYS A 352 25.97 4.40 27.03
N LEU A 353 25.81 4.71 25.75
CA LEU A 353 25.33 6.00 25.21
C LEU A 353 26.11 7.27 25.65
N GLY A 354 27.19 7.12 26.42
CA GLY A 354 27.95 8.26 26.94
C GLY A 354 27.19 9.07 28.00
N TYR A 355 26.39 8.42 28.85
CA TYR A 355 25.65 9.06 29.95
C TYR A 355 26.59 9.81 30.91
N GLU A 356 26.20 11.03 31.29
CA GLU A 356 26.97 11.94 32.17
C GLU A 356 26.23 12.30 33.48
N GLY A 357 24.94 11.98 33.61
CA GLY A 357 24.16 12.24 34.82
C GLY A 357 22.70 12.62 34.59
N VAL A 358 21.97 12.79 35.70
CA VAL A 358 20.52 13.03 35.71
C VAL A 358 20.15 14.30 36.49
N GLN A 359 19.14 15.02 35.99
CA GLN A 359 18.43 16.09 36.69
C GLN A 359 16.97 15.71 36.92
N LEU A 360 16.44 15.98 38.11
CA LEU A 360 15.00 15.91 38.38
C LEU A 360 14.30 17.16 37.82
N ILE A 361 13.36 16.96 36.89
CA ILE A 361 12.55 18.05 36.29
C ILE A 361 11.27 18.28 37.11
N GLY A 362 10.68 17.22 37.66
CA GLY A 362 9.48 17.33 38.49
C GLY A 362 8.95 15.99 38.99
N VAL A 363 8.08 16.06 40.00
CA VAL A 363 7.37 14.89 40.57
C VAL A 363 5.90 15.24 40.72
N ARG A 364 5.00 14.36 40.27
CA ARG A 364 3.55 14.45 40.47
C ARG A 364 3.07 13.27 41.32
N CYS A 365 2.14 13.54 42.23
CA CYS A 365 1.58 12.56 43.18
C CYS A 365 0.25 11.95 42.70
N GLY A 366 -0.12 10.82 43.27
CA GLY A 366 -0.95 9.78 42.63
C GLY A 366 -0.17 8.46 42.67
N SER A 367 -0.13 7.72 41.55
CA SER A 367 1.09 6.99 41.20
C SER A 367 2.23 8.01 41.07
N ILE A 368 3.44 7.73 41.57
CA ILE A 368 4.52 8.71 41.53
C ILE A 368 5.02 8.83 40.08
N ILE A 369 4.76 9.98 39.45
CA ILE A 369 5.25 10.27 38.10
C ILE A 369 6.46 11.18 38.23
N VAL A 370 7.61 10.70 37.74
CA VAL A 370 8.92 11.36 37.84
C VAL A 370 9.36 11.79 36.45
N ASP A 371 9.51 13.10 36.25
CA ASP A 371 10.10 13.65 35.03
C ASP A 371 11.61 13.86 35.26
N LEU A 372 12.45 13.26 34.42
CA LEU A 372 13.91 13.30 34.51
C LEU A 372 14.52 13.84 33.22
N GLY A 373 15.60 14.62 33.33
CA GLY A 373 16.47 15.02 32.23
C GLY A 373 17.77 14.24 32.31
N LEU A 374 18.01 13.34 31.36
CA LEU A 374 19.22 12.52 31.27
C LEU A 374 20.22 13.20 30.34
N LYS A 375 21.44 13.48 30.82
CA LYS A 375 22.49 14.16 30.06
C LYS A 375 23.48 13.14 29.48
N PHE A 376 23.89 13.36 28.24
CA PHE A 376 24.84 12.52 27.50
C PHE A 376 25.96 13.38 26.92
N ASN A 377 27.13 12.78 26.70
CA ASN A 377 28.32 13.44 26.13
C ASN A 377 28.19 13.75 24.62
N SER A 378 27.16 13.21 23.97
CA SER A 378 26.91 13.28 22.54
C SER A 378 25.41 13.15 22.23
N THR A 379 25.00 13.54 21.03
CA THR A 379 23.60 13.50 20.59
C THR A 379 23.08 12.06 20.58
N THR A 380 22.14 11.77 21.48
CA THR A 380 21.54 10.44 21.67
C THR A 380 20.07 10.48 21.23
N LYS A 381 19.52 9.39 20.70
CA LYS A 381 18.09 9.30 20.36
C LYS A 381 17.26 8.98 21.60
N GLU A 382 16.10 9.60 21.73
CA GLU A 382 15.17 9.37 22.85
C GLU A 382 14.79 7.87 22.94
N GLN A 383 14.59 7.22 21.80
CA GLN A 383 14.22 5.81 21.73
C GLN A 383 15.34 4.87 22.24
N ASP A 384 16.62 5.17 22.01
CA ASP A 384 17.74 4.35 22.49
C ASP A 384 17.86 4.42 24.02
N VAL A 385 17.59 5.59 24.59
CA VAL A 385 17.50 5.83 26.05
C VAL A 385 16.33 5.06 26.65
N ILE A 386 15.15 5.10 26.02
CA ILE A 386 13.96 4.35 26.46
C ILE A 386 14.21 2.84 26.38
N ILE A 387 14.83 2.32 25.32
CA ILE A 387 15.18 0.90 25.19
C ILE A 387 16.12 0.49 26.33
N THR A 388 17.22 1.22 26.52
CA THR A 388 18.22 0.92 27.57
C THR A 388 17.62 0.88 28.97
N LEU A 389 16.64 1.76 29.24
CA LEU A 389 15.91 1.78 30.51
C LEU A 389 14.93 0.60 30.67
N ASN A 390 14.25 0.19 29.60
CA ASN A 390 13.37 -0.99 29.66
C ASN A 390 14.18 -2.29 29.78
N ASP A 391 15.36 -2.38 29.15
CA ASP A 391 16.31 -3.50 29.33
C ASP A 391 16.87 -3.58 30.76
N ALA A 392 16.89 -2.45 31.49
CA ALA A 392 17.25 -2.40 32.91
C ALA A 392 16.09 -2.79 33.85
N VAL A 393 14.84 -2.82 33.35
CA VAL A 393 13.67 -3.23 34.15
C VAL A 393 13.61 -4.77 34.25
N LYS A 394 13.81 -5.29 35.47
CA LYS A 394 13.78 -6.72 35.79
C LYS A 394 12.54 -7.02 36.64
N ASP A 395 11.74 -8.02 36.26
CA ASP A 395 10.49 -8.39 36.93
C ASP A 395 9.50 -7.21 37.17
N GLY A 396 9.47 -6.25 36.23
CA GLY A 396 8.66 -5.04 36.32
C GLY A 396 9.20 -3.96 37.27
N LYS A 397 10.46 -4.07 37.72
CA LYS A 397 11.12 -3.10 38.59
C LYS A 397 12.40 -2.51 37.99
N LEU A 398 12.63 -1.22 38.27
CA LEU A 398 13.93 -0.57 38.10
C LEU A 398 14.51 -0.37 39.51
N GLY A 399 15.44 -1.24 39.91
CA GLY A 399 15.88 -1.34 41.30
C GLY A 399 14.75 -1.76 42.24
N GLU A 400 14.48 -0.95 43.25
CA GLU A 400 13.36 -1.19 44.19
C GLU A 400 11.98 -0.77 43.63
N PHE A 401 11.94 0.21 42.71
CA PHE A 401 10.73 0.84 42.21
C PHE A 401 10.01 -0.05 41.20
N SER A 402 8.73 -0.36 41.43
CA SER A 402 7.89 -0.99 40.39
C SER A 402 7.51 0.04 39.34
N VAL A 403 7.81 -0.25 38.07
CA VAL A 403 7.63 0.68 36.94
C VAL A 403 6.42 0.27 36.11
N GLY A 404 5.48 1.20 35.91
CA GLY A 404 4.31 1.01 35.05
C GLY A 404 4.54 1.46 33.60
N ALA A 405 5.38 2.48 33.39
CA ALA A 405 5.79 2.93 32.06
C ALA A 405 7.05 3.82 32.13
N ILE A 406 7.83 3.80 31.04
CA ILE A 406 8.92 4.74 30.74
C ILE A 406 8.62 5.33 29.36
N LYS A 407 8.59 6.66 29.23
CA LYS A 407 8.25 7.36 27.97
C LYS A 407 9.07 8.63 27.81
N GLY A 408 9.21 9.10 26.57
CA GLY A 408 9.68 10.45 26.29
C GLY A 408 8.71 11.50 26.85
N LYS A 409 9.24 12.59 27.40
CA LYS A 409 8.41 13.70 27.87
C LYS A 409 7.84 14.46 26.67
N ARG A 410 6.57 14.86 26.77
CA ARG A 410 5.87 15.70 25.78
C ARG A 410 5.26 16.92 26.49
N PRO A 411 4.89 18.00 25.77
CA PRO A 411 4.31 19.18 26.39
C PRO A 411 2.87 18.87 26.82
N ASP A 412 2.44 19.42 27.94
CA ASP A 412 1.04 19.36 28.36
C ASP A 412 0.20 20.25 27.42
N VAL A 413 -0.43 19.63 26.41
CA VAL A 413 -1.29 20.34 25.45
C VAL A 413 -2.64 20.64 26.09
N GLU A 414 -2.78 21.83 26.68
CA GLU A 414 -4.10 22.38 26.97
C GLU A 414 -4.91 22.52 25.66
N PRO A 415 -6.19 22.11 25.64
CA PRO A 415 -7.03 22.19 24.44
C PRO A 415 -7.43 23.65 24.16
N THR A 416 -6.60 24.36 23.40
CA THR A 416 -6.80 25.77 23.05
C THR A 416 -8.04 25.98 22.18
N GLY A 417 -9.13 26.45 22.80
CA GLY A 417 -10.32 26.90 22.07
C GLY A 417 -10.00 28.08 21.16
N ARG A 418 -10.48 28.06 19.90
CA ARG A 418 -10.40 29.22 19.01
C ARG A 418 -11.25 30.36 19.57
N GLY A 419 -10.66 31.55 19.69
CA GLY A 419 -11.21 32.65 20.48
C GLY A 419 -12.31 33.47 19.81
N ALA A 420 -12.98 34.27 20.64
CA ALA A 420 -13.73 35.46 20.24
C ALA A 420 -13.13 36.67 20.99
N THR A 421 -13.18 37.85 20.37
CA THR A 421 -12.42 39.04 20.82
C THR A 421 -13.05 39.79 21.99
N SER A 422 -12.21 40.26 22.92
CA SER A 422 -12.56 41.28 23.93
C SER A 422 -13.12 42.56 23.27
N PRO A 423 -14.03 43.30 23.93
CA PRO A 423 -13.66 44.19 25.06
C PRO A 423 -14.72 44.18 26.21
N VAL A 424 -14.60 44.72 27.43
CA VAL A 424 -13.59 45.36 28.31
C VAL A 424 -14.39 45.75 29.60
N ASN A 425 -13.74 45.85 30.77
CA ASN A 425 -14.23 46.45 32.03
C ASN A 425 -15.42 45.80 32.78
N GLY A 426 -15.44 46.05 34.11
CA GLY A 426 -16.60 45.82 35.00
C GLY A 426 -16.40 44.64 35.95
N GLY A 427 -16.15 44.93 37.24
CA GLY A 427 -16.05 43.91 38.28
C GLY A 427 -17.25 43.89 39.24
N THR A 428 -17.10 43.12 40.32
CA THR A 428 -17.95 43.04 41.54
C THR A 428 -19.37 42.44 41.44
N ILE A 429 -19.59 41.40 42.29
CA ILE A 429 -20.86 40.99 42.93
C ILE A 429 -21.95 40.48 41.94
N GLY A 430 -22.33 39.21 41.89
CA GLY A 430 -22.64 38.30 43.00
C GLY A 430 -24.16 38.00 43.04
N ILE A 431 -24.53 36.75 43.32
CA ILE A 431 -25.91 36.22 43.47
C ILE A 431 -26.67 36.00 42.12
N VAL A 432 -27.55 34.99 42.11
CA VAL A 432 -28.38 34.45 41.00
C VAL A 432 -27.63 33.59 39.97
N LEU A 433 -27.52 32.28 40.27
CA LEU A 433 -27.70 31.21 39.28
C LEU A 433 -28.07 29.82 39.88
N GLY A 434 -28.37 29.74 41.18
CA GLY A 434 -28.71 28.48 41.87
C GLY A 434 -30.12 27.92 41.61
N ALA A 435 -30.87 28.46 40.64
CA ALA A 435 -32.31 28.19 40.47
C ALA A 435 -32.67 27.32 39.24
N VAL A 436 -31.73 27.04 38.33
CA VAL A 436 -32.03 26.38 37.03
C VAL A 436 -31.81 24.86 37.07
N PHE A 437 -30.87 24.36 37.87
CA PHE A 437 -30.53 22.93 37.93
C PHE A 437 -31.55 22.06 38.68
N GLY A 438 -32.43 22.64 39.51
CA GLY A 438 -33.44 21.87 40.26
C GLY A 438 -34.56 21.29 39.39
N SER A 439 -34.90 21.94 38.28
CA SER A 439 -36.10 21.63 37.48
C SER A 439 -35.97 20.40 36.58
N ILE A 440 -34.74 20.03 36.20
CA ILE A 440 -34.49 18.95 35.23
C ILE A 440 -34.63 17.56 35.86
N VAL A 441 -34.25 17.42 37.14
CA VAL A 441 -34.28 16.13 37.86
C VAL A 441 -35.72 15.63 38.10
N ALA A 442 -36.66 16.54 38.36
CA ALA A 442 -38.06 16.18 38.65
C ALA A 442 -38.78 15.54 37.45
N LEU A 443 -38.50 16.01 36.22
CA LEU A 443 -39.15 15.50 35.01
C LEU A 443 -38.67 14.09 34.62
N ALA A 444 -37.40 13.75 34.91
CA ALA A 444 -36.84 12.43 34.62
C ALA A 444 -37.52 11.31 35.43
N VAL A 445 -37.81 11.55 36.71
CA VAL A 445 -38.42 10.55 37.61
C VAL A 445 -39.87 10.22 37.19
N ALA A 446 -40.64 11.22 36.76
CA ALA A 446 -42.01 11.02 36.28
C ALA A 446 -42.08 10.12 35.04
N GLY A 447 -41.18 10.31 34.06
CA GLY A 447 -41.12 9.51 32.83
C GLY A 447 -40.83 8.02 33.09
N ILE A 448 -39.95 7.73 34.04
CA ILE A 448 -39.57 6.34 34.39
C ILE A 448 -40.76 5.55 34.94
N LEU A 449 -41.60 6.18 35.78
CA LEU A 449 -42.77 5.52 36.36
C LEU A 449 -43.87 5.22 35.32
N VAL A 450 -44.10 6.11 34.36
CA VAL A 450 -45.06 5.88 33.24
C VAL A 450 -44.57 4.76 32.31
N TRP A 451 -43.26 4.70 32.05
CA TRP A 451 -42.67 3.62 31.25
C TRP A 451 -42.83 2.24 31.91
N TRP A 452 -42.75 2.17 33.24
CA TRP A 452 -42.86 0.93 34.00
C TRP A 452 -44.30 0.36 34.03
N THR A 453 -45.32 1.21 34.13
CA THR A 453 -46.72 0.76 34.17
C THR A 453 -47.22 0.27 32.81
N CYS A 454 -46.86 0.95 31.72
CA CYS A 454 -47.24 0.54 30.36
C CYS A 454 -46.63 -0.81 29.92
N ARG A 455 -45.47 -1.20 30.47
CA ARG A 455 -44.72 -2.39 30.02
C ARG A 455 -45.31 -3.74 30.48
N LYS A 456 -46.35 -3.76 31.32
CA LYS A 456 -46.91 -5.02 31.88
C LYS A 456 -48.09 -5.63 31.11
N MET A 457 -48.55 -5.05 29.99
CA MET A 457 -49.68 -5.61 29.23
C MET A 457 -49.45 -5.65 27.71
N ARG A 458 -49.81 -6.81 27.13
CA ARG A 458 -49.71 -7.22 25.71
C ARG A 458 -48.32 -7.60 25.19
N GLY A 459 -48.30 -8.59 24.31
CA GLY A 459 -47.14 -9.10 23.58
C GLY A 459 -47.59 -9.80 22.29
N GLY A 460 -46.63 -10.29 21.51
CA GLY A 460 -46.85 -10.91 20.18
C GLY A 460 -46.63 -9.94 19.02
N GLY A 461 -45.80 -10.32 18.05
CA GLY A 461 -45.45 -9.52 16.86
C GLY A 461 -43.95 -9.60 16.53
N GLU A 462 -43.62 -9.65 15.23
CA GLU A 462 -42.26 -9.94 14.73
C GLU A 462 -41.41 -8.70 14.37
N GLN A 463 -40.21 -8.96 13.85
CA GLN A 463 -39.08 -8.02 13.70
C GLN A 463 -39.24 -6.93 12.62
N LYS A 464 -38.56 -5.79 12.85
CA LYS A 464 -37.63 -5.14 11.92
C LYS A 464 -36.75 -4.12 12.65
N ILE A 465 -35.52 -3.90 12.16
CA ILE A 465 -34.53 -2.94 12.71
C ILE A 465 -34.07 -2.01 11.59
N ALA A 466 -33.75 -0.75 11.92
CA ALA A 466 -33.22 0.28 11.01
C ALA A 466 -31.85 0.81 11.50
N VAL A 467 -31.08 1.44 10.61
CA VAL A 467 -29.61 1.62 10.66
C VAL A 467 -29.24 2.97 9.99
N GLU A 468 -28.18 3.73 10.32
CA GLU A 468 -27.10 3.55 11.32
C GLU A 468 -27.22 4.57 12.49
N LEU A 469 -26.36 5.53 12.86
CA LEU A 469 -25.02 6.01 12.42
C LEU A 469 -24.30 6.71 13.60
N LEU A 470 -22.96 6.74 13.58
CA LEU A 470 -22.02 7.45 14.49
C LEU A 470 -21.71 6.74 15.82
N LYS A 471 -20.46 6.69 16.32
CA LYS A 471 -19.13 6.95 15.71
C LYS A 471 -18.07 6.17 16.55
N PRO A 472 -16.96 5.69 15.97
CA PRO A 472 -16.00 4.89 16.73
C PRO A 472 -15.03 5.75 17.56
N SER A 473 -15.01 5.51 18.88
CA SER A 473 -13.81 5.58 19.72
C SER A 473 -13.61 4.15 20.26
N GLN A 474 -12.54 3.45 19.89
CA GLN A 474 -11.28 3.47 20.63
C GLN A 474 -11.48 3.14 22.13
N SER A 475 -10.97 2.04 22.69
CA SER A 475 -10.14 0.92 22.16
C SER A 475 -8.87 1.26 21.34
N HIS A 476 -8.45 2.52 21.36
CA HIS A 476 -7.16 2.79 21.98
C HIS A 476 -7.37 2.55 23.47
N TYR A 477 -6.52 1.72 24.08
CA TYR A 477 -6.57 1.46 25.50
C TYR A 477 -7.98 0.89 25.89
N ILE A 478 -8.61 1.42 26.94
CA ILE A 478 -10.04 1.32 27.34
C ILE A 478 -10.77 -0.01 27.00
N ALA A 479 -10.99 -0.81 28.04
CA ALA A 479 -11.63 -2.12 28.00
C ALA A 479 -13.15 -2.10 27.72
N LEU A 480 -13.68 -3.26 27.29
CA LEU A 480 -15.10 -3.61 27.29
C LEU A 480 -15.35 -4.78 28.28
N ASP A 481 -16.49 -4.75 28.96
CA ASP A 481 -16.85 -5.58 30.13
C ASP A 481 -16.78 -7.11 29.89
N ASP A 482 -16.24 -7.85 30.86
CA ASP A 482 -16.06 -9.31 30.87
C ASP A 482 -17.38 -10.10 30.72
N ARG A 483 -18.54 -9.48 31.02
CA ARG A 483 -19.86 -10.09 30.72
C ARG A 483 -20.13 -10.22 29.22
N THR A 484 -19.51 -9.39 28.39
CA THR A 484 -19.61 -9.46 26.92
C THR A 484 -18.64 -10.51 26.38
N ARG A 485 -17.41 -10.54 26.91
CA ARG A 485 -16.41 -11.57 26.66
C ARG A 485 -16.98 -12.97 26.87
N SER A 486 -17.65 -13.18 28.01
CA SER A 486 -18.33 -14.43 28.40
C SER A 486 -19.54 -14.83 27.54
N ARG A 487 -19.96 -14.02 26.55
CA ARG A 487 -21.05 -14.36 25.61
C ARG A 487 -20.58 -14.60 24.19
N VAL A 488 -19.53 -13.91 23.73
CA VAL A 488 -18.93 -14.16 22.42
C VAL A 488 -18.02 -15.40 22.46
N MET A 489 -17.37 -15.66 23.61
CA MET A 489 -16.58 -16.87 23.85
C MET A 489 -17.44 -18.12 24.16
N ALA A 490 -18.77 -18.03 24.13
CA ALA A 490 -19.66 -19.10 24.61
C ALA A 490 -19.95 -20.20 23.56
N ASP A 491 -19.88 -19.89 22.26
CA ASP A 491 -19.98 -20.90 21.17
C ASP A 491 -18.60 -21.46 20.77
N ALA A 492 -17.51 -20.76 21.14
CA ALA A 492 -16.14 -21.26 20.99
C ALA A 492 -15.82 -22.31 22.07
N SER A 493 -16.47 -23.48 21.97
CA SER A 493 -16.25 -24.61 22.87
C SER A 493 -14.77 -24.98 22.93
N PRO A 494 -14.19 -25.24 24.11
CA PRO A 494 -12.80 -25.62 24.23
C PRO A 494 -12.55 -26.94 23.48
N LEU A 495 -11.50 -26.96 22.66
CA LEU A 495 -11.12 -28.11 21.84
C LEU A 495 -11.02 -29.40 22.68
N SER A 496 -11.59 -30.49 22.17
CA SER A 496 -11.61 -31.76 22.88
C SER A 496 -10.21 -32.35 23.04
N THR A 497 -10.05 -33.29 23.98
CA THR A 497 -8.79 -34.02 24.18
C THR A 497 -8.32 -34.76 22.92
N GLU A 498 -9.23 -35.09 22.00
CA GLU A 498 -8.90 -35.66 20.68
C GLU A 498 -8.27 -34.62 19.77
N GLN A 499 -8.80 -33.39 19.74
CA GLN A 499 -8.27 -32.30 18.92
C GLN A 499 -6.86 -31.87 19.37
N ILE A 500 -6.53 -32.00 20.66
CA ILE A 500 -5.15 -31.79 21.16
C ILE A 500 -4.15 -32.74 20.46
N SER A 501 -4.58 -33.93 20.01
CA SER A 501 -3.71 -34.86 19.26
C SER A 501 -3.45 -34.42 17.80
N GLU A 502 -4.32 -33.61 17.19
CA GLU A 502 -4.14 -33.11 15.80
C GLU A 502 -3.13 -31.93 15.71
N TYR A 503 -2.74 -31.39 16.87
CA TYR A 503 -1.82 -30.25 17.00
C TYR A 503 -0.52 -30.59 17.75
N ALA A 504 -0.27 -31.87 18.06
CA ALA A 504 0.96 -32.30 18.72
C ALA A 504 2.18 -32.31 17.76
N SER A 505 3.21 -31.53 18.07
CA SER A 505 4.52 -31.62 17.41
C SER A 505 5.15 -32.99 17.66
N LEU A 506 5.49 -33.70 16.58
CA LEU A 506 6.00 -35.08 16.67
C LEU A 506 7.40 -35.17 17.29
N ASN A 507 7.65 -36.30 17.96
CA ASN A 507 8.86 -36.60 18.73
C ASN A 507 10.16 -36.45 17.87
N PRO A 508 11.22 -35.78 18.37
CA PRO A 508 12.38 -35.32 17.58
C PRO A 508 13.19 -36.35 16.75
N TYR A 509 12.92 -37.65 16.83
CA TYR A 509 13.80 -38.71 16.32
C TYR A 509 13.34 -39.43 15.02
N ALA A 510 12.21 -39.05 14.41
CA ALA A 510 11.66 -39.75 13.23
C ALA A 510 11.24 -38.83 12.06
N ARG A 511 12.05 -37.81 11.74
CA ARG A 511 11.72 -36.78 10.74
C ARG A 511 11.51 -37.34 9.32
N SER A 512 10.28 -37.24 8.81
CA SER A 512 9.99 -37.35 7.37
C SER A 512 8.70 -36.61 7.02
N TRP A 513 8.82 -35.46 6.34
CA TRP A 513 7.69 -34.86 5.60
C TRP A 513 7.36 -35.64 4.31
N GLU A 514 8.27 -36.52 3.89
CA GLU A 514 8.16 -37.31 2.66
C GLU A 514 7.14 -38.43 2.81
N ILE A 515 6.24 -38.53 1.83
CA ILE A 515 5.14 -39.51 1.74
C ILE A 515 5.36 -40.39 0.49
N PRO A 516 5.07 -41.70 0.53
CA PRO A 516 5.07 -42.55 -0.67
C PRO A 516 4.14 -42.03 -1.76
N ARG A 517 4.62 -41.99 -3.02
CA ARG A 517 3.91 -41.40 -4.16
C ARG A 517 2.54 -42.04 -4.41
N GLU A 518 2.45 -43.35 -4.18
CA GLU A 518 1.25 -44.18 -4.28
C GLU A 518 0.13 -43.77 -3.31
N HIS A 519 0.47 -43.14 -2.18
CA HIS A 519 -0.54 -42.64 -1.23
C HIS A 519 -1.27 -41.38 -1.73
N VAL A 520 -0.83 -40.75 -2.83
CA VAL A 520 -1.38 -39.47 -3.32
C VAL A 520 -2.17 -39.66 -4.63
N THR A 521 -3.50 -39.67 -4.51
CA THR A 521 -4.43 -39.74 -5.65
C THR A 521 -4.89 -38.34 -6.07
N ILE A 522 -4.34 -37.83 -7.16
CA ILE A 522 -4.81 -36.60 -7.82
C ILE A 522 -6.25 -36.80 -8.34
N LYS A 523 -7.13 -35.80 -8.16
CA LYS A 523 -8.51 -35.83 -8.66
C LYS A 523 -8.75 -34.85 -9.82
N GLN A 524 -8.37 -33.58 -9.64
CA GLN A 524 -8.70 -32.50 -10.57
C GLN A 524 -7.68 -31.35 -10.44
N ILE A 525 -7.26 -30.77 -11.57
CA ILE A 525 -6.48 -29.51 -11.54
C ILE A 525 -7.44 -28.36 -11.23
N VAL A 526 -7.19 -27.64 -10.14
CA VAL A 526 -8.01 -26.51 -9.67
C VAL A 526 -7.39 -25.14 -9.95
N GLY A 527 -6.07 -25.08 -10.17
CA GLY A 527 -5.37 -23.85 -10.58
C GLY A 527 -4.20 -24.13 -11.51
N LYS A 528 -3.95 -23.19 -12.44
CA LYS A 528 -2.74 -23.17 -13.29
C LYS A 528 -2.19 -21.76 -13.31
N GLY A 529 -0.97 -21.58 -12.79
CA GLY A 529 -0.31 -20.28 -12.68
C GLY A 529 0.94 -20.17 -13.57
N ALA A 530 1.73 -19.13 -13.35
CA ALA A 530 3.06 -19.02 -13.93
C ALA A 530 3.96 -20.16 -13.42
N PHE A 531 4.13 -20.28 -12.11
CA PHE A 531 5.12 -21.15 -11.46
C PHE A 531 4.68 -22.62 -11.24
N GLY A 532 3.67 -23.10 -11.97
CA GLY A 532 3.20 -24.50 -11.87
C GLY A 532 1.67 -24.67 -11.94
N GLN A 533 1.17 -25.77 -11.37
CA GLN A 533 -0.26 -26.08 -11.28
C GLN A 533 -0.62 -26.65 -9.89
N VAL A 534 -1.86 -26.38 -9.47
CA VAL A 534 -2.41 -26.85 -8.18
C VAL A 534 -3.56 -27.81 -8.46
N ALA A 535 -3.52 -28.98 -7.82
CA ALA A 535 -4.51 -30.03 -7.98
C ALA A 535 -5.20 -30.40 -6.66
N LYS A 536 -6.51 -30.59 -6.69
CA LYS A 536 -7.29 -31.21 -5.63
C LYS A 536 -7.01 -32.72 -5.66
N ALA A 537 -6.66 -33.29 -4.51
CA ALA A 537 -6.27 -34.68 -4.38
C ALA A 537 -6.80 -35.30 -3.07
N THR A 538 -6.67 -36.61 -2.94
CA THR A 538 -6.74 -37.27 -1.62
C THR A 538 -5.43 -37.98 -1.34
N ALA A 539 -4.89 -37.74 -0.15
CA ALA A 539 -3.73 -38.44 0.39
C ALA A 539 -4.18 -39.42 1.48
N VAL A 540 -3.61 -40.63 1.49
CA VAL A 540 -3.84 -41.62 2.57
C VAL A 540 -2.65 -41.71 3.51
N ASN A 541 -2.88 -42.26 4.71
CA ASN A 541 -1.83 -42.52 5.71
C ASN A 541 -1.01 -41.27 6.13
N LEU A 542 -1.63 -40.08 6.11
CA LEU A 542 -1.02 -38.87 6.67
C LEU A 542 -0.97 -38.97 8.20
N GLN A 543 0.21 -38.76 8.79
CA GLN A 543 0.40 -38.86 10.25
C GLN A 543 -0.46 -37.81 10.98
N GLY A 544 -1.14 -38.25 12.04
CA GLY A 544 -2.03 -37.39 12.84
C GLY A 544 -3.33 -36.96 12.14
N ARG A 545 -3.76 -37.67 11.09
CA ARG A 545 -4.98 -37.34 10.32
C ARG A 545 -5.82 -38.57 9.99
N ALA A 546 -7.02 -38.34 9.47
CA ALA A 546 -7.91 -39.39 8.98
C ALA A 546 -7.25 -40.19 7.83
N GLU A 547 -7.56 -41.49 7.78
CA GLU A 547 -7.02 -42.50 6.84
C GLU A 547 -6.98 -42.01 5.39
N LYS A 548 -7.98 -41.21 4.98
CA LYS A 548 -8.05 -40.55 3.68
C LYS A 548 -8.37 -39.06 3.84
N THR A 549 -7.35 -38.21 3.71
CA THR A 549 -7.44 -36.76 3.86
C THR A 549 -7.59 -36.07 2.50
N LEU A 550 -8.40 -35.01 2.42
CA LEU A 550 -8.50 -34.12 1.24
C LEU A 550 -7.37 -33.08 1.29
N VAL A 551 -6.61 -32.94 0.20
CA VAL A 551 -5.43 -32.05 0.14
C VAL A 551 -5.40 -31.27 -1.16
N ALA A 552 -4.71 -30.12 -1.16
CA ALA A 552 -4.23 -29.48 -2.37
C ALA A 552 -2.77 -29.90 -2.62
N VAL A 553 -2.41 -30.09 -3.88
CA VAL A 553 -1.08 -30.50 -4.31
C VAL A 553 -0.55 -29.45 -5.27
N LYS A 554 0.51 -28.72 -4.87
CA LYS A 554 1.28 -27.87 -5.77
C LYS A 554 2.31 -28.76 -6.48
N MET A 555 2.35 -28.69 -7.81
CA MET A 555 3.21 -29.51 -8.65
C MET A 555 3.63 -28.77 -9.91
N LEU A 556 4.71 -29.24 -10.54
CA LEU A 556 5.19 -28.71 -11.81
C LEU A 556 4.28 -29.07 -12.99
N LYS A 557 4.47 -28.35 -14.09
CA LYS A 557 3.97 -28.70 -15.43
C LYS A 557 4.91 -29.72 -16.08
N GLU A 558 4.42 -30.46 -17.07
CA GLU A 558 5.19 -31.49 -17.80
C GLU A 558 6.44 -30.93 -18.51
N ASN A 559 6.48 -29.62 -18.78
CA ASN A 559 7.56 -28.90 -19.45
C ASN A 559 8.21 -27.81 -18.57
N ALA A 560 8.12 -27.93 -17.25
CA ALA A 560 8.67 -26.93 -16.33
C ALA A 560 10.21 -26.85 -16.37
N SER A 561 10.74 -25.66 -16.15
CA SER A 561 12.17 -25.35 -16.10
C SER A 561 12.83 -25.77 -14.77
N GLU A 562 14.15 -25.90 -14.77
CA GLU A 562 14.94 -26.08 -13.54
C GLU A 562 14.81 -24.89 -12.57
N SER A 563 14.44 -23.69 -13.04
CA SER A 563 14.10 -22.58 -12.15
C SER A 563 12.80 -22.84 -11.41
N GLU A 564 11.71 -23.16 -12.12
CA GLU A 564 10.42 -23.50 -11.49
C GLU A 564 10.55 -24.71 -10.54
N ARG A 565 11.41 -25.69 -10.89
CA ARG A 565 11.77 -26.82 -10.03
C ARG A 565 12.42 -26.35 -8.73
N LYS A 566 13.41 -25.45 -8.82
CA LYS A 566 14.09 -24.88 -7.66
C LYS A 566 13.13 -24.03 -6.80
N ASP A 567 12.32 -23.20 -7.42
CA ASP A 567 11.39 -22.28 -6.73
C ASP A 567 10.35 -23.07 -5.91
N LEU A 568 9.79 -24.15 -6.46
CA LEU A 568 8.87 -25.06 -5.75
C LEU A 568 9.54 -25.79 -4.56
N LEU A 569 10.83 -26.12 -4.67
CA LEU A 569 11.60 -26.75 -3.59
C LEU A 569 11.99 -25.73 -2.50
N SER A 570 12.37 -24.50 -2.87
CA SER A 570 12.61 -23.42 -1.91
C SER A 570 11.35 -23.06 -1.12
N GLU A 571 10.19 -23.02 -1.77
CA GLU A 571 8.90 -22.86 -1.10
C GLU A 571 8.62 -24.00 -0.11
N LEU A 572 8.89 -25.25 -0.50
CA LEU A 572 8.75 -26.42 0.38
C LEU A 572 9.66 -26.33 1.60
N GLU A 573 10.95 -25.98 1.44
CA GLU A 573 11.87 -25.88 2.59
C GLU A 573 11.45 -24.77 3.57
N LEU A 574 10.98 -23.62 3.07
CA LEU A 574 10.40 -22.56 3.91
C LEU A 574 9.14 -23.06 4.64
N MET A 575 8.22 -23.72 3.95
CA MET A 575 7.00 -24.25 4.55
C MET A 575 7.25 -25.32 5.64
N LYS A 576 8.38 -26.03 5.61
CA LYS A 576 8.79 -26.97 6.68
C LYS A 576 9.25 -26.27 7.96
N GLN A 577 9.61 -24.99 7.91
CA GLN A 577 10.02 -24.19 9.07
C GLN A 577 8.82 -23.54 9.80
N LEU A 578 7.69 -23.38 9.10
CA LEU A 578 6.49 -22.76 9.66
C LEU A 578 5.87 -23.62 10.76
N LYS A 579 5.49 -22.99 11.87
CA LYS A 579 4.64 -23.60 12.90
C LYS A 579 3.17 -23.51 12.46
N PRO A 580 2.29 -24.43 12.88
CA PRO A 580 0.87 -24.33 12.58
C PRO A 580 0.28 -23.00 13.07
N HIS A 581 -0.33 -22.23 12.18
CA HIS A 581 -1.05 -21.00 12.48
C HIS A 581 -2.43 -21.04 11.80
N HIS A 582 -3.43 -20.39 12.40
CA HIS A 582 -4.82 -20.54 11.92
C HIS A 582 -5.02 -19.87 10.55
N TYR A 583 -4.51 -18.65 10.37
CA TYR A 583 -4.64 -17.85 9.14
C TYR A 583 -3.44 -17.93 8.17
N VAL A 584 -2.63 -18.99 8.28
CA VAL A 584 -1.55 -19.30 7.31
C VAL A 584 -1.71 -20.73 6.82
N ILE A 585 -1.31 -20.99 5.57
CA ILE A 585 -1.47 -22.30 4.92
C ILE A 585 -0.57 -23.38 5.56
N LYS A 586 -1.16 -24.50 6.00
CA LYS A 586 -0.48 -25.62 6.69
C LYS A 586 0.10 -26.62 5.68
N LEU A 587 1.41 -26.87 5.77
CA LEU A 587 2.07 -27.99 5.09
C LEU A 587 1.58 -29.32 5.66
N LEU A 588 1.29 -30.28 4.79
CA LEU A 588 0.85 -31.63 5.13
C LEU A 588 1.87 -32.73 4.77
N GLY A 589 2.80 -32.42 3.86
CA GLY A 589 3.91 -33.30 3.47
C GLY A 589 4.40 -33.03 2.05
N CYS A 590 5.26 -33.90 1.54
CA CYS A 590 5.83 -33.79 0.19
C CYS A 590 6.07 -35.16 -0.47
N VAL A 591 6.26 -35.13 -1.79
CA VAL A 591 6.89 -36.21 -2.56
C VAL A 591 8.04 -35.59 -3.34
N THR A 592 9.26 -35.95 -2.97
CA THR A 592 10.53 -35.40 -3.50
C THR A 592 11.49 -36.47 -4.01
N LYS A 593 11.33 -37.73 -3.59
CA LYS A 593 12.15 -38.88 -4.00
C LYS A 593 11.74 -39.51 -5.34
N SER A 594 10.63 -39.06 -5.94
CA SER A 594 10.09 -39.58 -7.19
C SER A 594 9.29 -38.52 -7.94
N GLU A 595 9.37 -38.51 -9.26
CA GLU A 595 8.57 -37.61 -10.10
C GLU A 595 7.10 -38.09 -10.26
N PRO A 596 6.15 -37.17 -10.50
CA PRO A 596 6.30 -35.72 -10.40
C PRO A 596 6.40 -35.23 -8.95
N LEU A 597 7.26 -34.24 -8.70
CA LEU A 597 7.37 -33.55 -7.41
C LEU A 597 6.02 -33.01 -6.91
N PHE A 598 5.68 -33.27 -5.65
CA PHE A 598 4.46 -32.80 -4.98
C PHE A 598 4.76 -32.06 -3.67
N VAL A 599 4.13 -30.90 -3.48
CA VAL A 599 3.99 -30.23 -2.17
C VAL A 599 2.53 -30.35 -1.74
N LEU A 600 2.27 -31.04 -0.63
CA LEU A 600 0.91 -31.27 -0.13
C LEU A 600 0.58 -30.22 0.94
N ILE A 601 -0.47 -29.45 0.71
CA ILE A 601 -0.97 -28.40 1.61
C ILE A 601 -2.45 -28.64 1.93
N GLU A 602 -2.96 -28.00 2.98
CA GLU A 602 -4.39 -28.05 3.29
C GLU A 602 -5.25 -27.53 2.12
N TYR A 603 -6.38 -28.19 1.86
CA TYR A 603 -7.29 -27.79 0.79
C TYR A 603 -8.26 -26.71 1.29
N VAL A 604 -8.35 -25.59 0.57
CA VAL A 604 -9.15 -24.42 0.98
C VAL A 604 -10.25 -24.15 -0.07
N PRO A 605 -11.55 -24.32 0.25
CA PRO A 605 -12.59 -24.61 -0.76
C PRO A 605 -13.08 -23.46 -1.66
N PHE A 606 -13.06 -22.19 -1.23
CA PHE A 606 -13.65 -21.10 -2.04
C PHE A 606 -12.66 -20.46 -3.06
N GLY A 607 -11.41 -20.93 -3.11
CA GLY A 607 -10.36 -20.36 -3.96
C GLY A 607 -9.72 -19.11 -3.36
N ASP A 608 -9.14 -18.26 -4.21
CA ASP A 608 -8.44 -17.04 -3.79
C ASP A 608 -9.40 -15.88 -3.45
N LEU A 609 -8.95 -14.99 -2.57
CA LEU A 609 -9.71 -13.86 -2.06
C LEU A 609 -10.02 -12.83 -3.16
N LEU A 610 -9.17 -12.65 -4.17
CA LEU A 610 -9.46 -11.77 -5.32
C LEU A 610 -10.63 -12.31 -6.14
N GLY A 611 -10.63 -13.61 -6.45
CA GLY A 611 -11.74 -14.31 -7.09
C GLY A 611 -13.02 -14.27 -6.25
N TYR A 612 -12.91 -14.52 -4.95
CA TYR A 612 -14.02 -14.44 -3.97
C TYR A 612 -14.65 -13.04 -3.94
N LEU A 613 -13.83 -11.99 -3.83
CA LEU A 613 -14.22 -10.58 -3.78
C LEU A 613 -14.75 -10.03 -5.12
N ARG A 614 -14.46 -10.68 -6.26
CA ARG A 614 -15.09 -10.38 -7.55
C ARG A 614 -16.47 -11.02 -7.64
N LYS A 615 -16.54 -12.33 -7.39
CA LYS A 615 -17.77 -13.13 -7.48
C LYS A 615 -18.86 -12.62 -6.53
N SER A 616 -18.50 -12.24 -5.30
CA SER A 616 -19.46 -11.68 -4.32
C SER A 616 -20.04 -10.30 -4.69
N ARG A 617 -19.41 -9.58 -5.65
CA ARG A 617 -19.89 -8.33 -6.25
C ARG A 617 -20.58 -8.53 -7.61
N GLY A 618 -20.82 -9.77 -8.03
CA GLY A 618 -21.39 -10.10 -9.35
C GLY A 618 -20.44 -9.85 -10.53
N LEU A 619 -19.14 -9.67 -10.27
CA LEU A 619 -18.14 -9.48 -11.33
C LEU A 619 -17.65 -10.84 -11.84
N ASN A 620 -17.54 -10.97 -13.16
CA ASN A 620 -16.89 -12.12 -13.78
C ASN A 620 -15.43 -12.20 -13.34
N ASP A 621 -15.00 -13.40 -12.93
CA ASP A 621 -13.61 -13.67 -12.59
C ASP A 621 -12.98 -14.62 -13.61
N THR A 622 -11.89 -14.16 -14.22
CA THR A 622 -11.12 -14.92 -15.21
C THR A 622 -9.99 -15.75 -14.60
N TYR A 623 -9.65 -15.50 -13.33
CA TYR A 623 -8.51 -16.10 -12.64
C TYR A 623 -8.84 -17.51 -12.10
N TYR A 624 -9.96 -17.65 -11.37
CA TYR A 624 -10.36 -18.92 -10.76
C TYR A 624 -11.71 -19.40 -11.29
N LYS A 625 -11.69 -20.25 -12.34
CA LYS A 625 -12.86 -20.51 -13.19
C LYS A 625 -13.97 -21.37 -12.58
N ASP A 626 -13.65 -22.30 -11.68
CA ASP A 626 -14.63 -23.13 -10.98
C ASP A 626 -14.23 -23.31 -9.51
N PRO A 627 -14.87 -22.60 -8.56
CA PRO A 627 -14.81 -22.95 -7.15
C PRO A 627 -15.84 -24.04 -6.84
N ASP A 628 -15.42 -25.08 -6.11
CA ASP A 628 -16.27 -26.20 -5.69
C ASP A 628 -17.51 -25.76 -4.89
N ILE A 629 -17.44 -24.60 -4.23
CA ILE A 629 -18.57 -23.96 -3.56
C ILE A 629 -18.61 -22.49 -4.01
N LYS A 630 -19.79 -22.00 -4.40
CA LYS A 630 -19.96 -20.59 -4.79
C LYS A 630 -20.09 -19.70 -3.54
N PRO A 631 -19.44 -18.52 -3.51
CA PRO A 631 -19.53 -17.60 -2.38
C PRO A 631 -20.94 -17.04 -2.23
N GLN A 632 -21.32 -16.65 -1.01
CA GLN A 632 -22.54 -15.86 -0.80
C GLN A 632 -22.38 -14.47 -1.44
N THR A 633 -23.41 -14.01 -2.14
CA THR A 633 -23.46 -12.68 -2.76
C THR A 633 -23.73 -11.60 -1.72
N ASN A 634 -23.16 -10.41 -1.90
CA ASN A 634 -23.27 -9.23 -1.02
C ASN A 634 -22.55 -9.39 0.34
N LEU A 635 -21.20 -9.33 0.30
CA LEU A 635 -20.40 -9.20 1.53
C LEU A 635 -20.63 -7.86 2.22
N THR A 636 -20.84 -7.91 3.54
CA THR A 636 -20.92 -6.75 4.43
C THR A 636 -19.54 -6.21 4.80
N SER A 637 -19.50 -4.96 5.28
CA SER A 637 -18.29 -4.35 5.84
C SER A 637 -17.70 -5.17 7.00
N GLN A 638 -18.52 -5.87 7.79
CA GLN A 638 -18.06 -6.73 8.88
C GLN A 638 -17.25 -7.94 8.36
N GLN A 639 -17.70 -8.57 7.28
CA GLN A 639 -16.98 -9.68 6.64
C GLN A 639 -15.67 -9.21 5.99
N LEU A 640 -15.66 -8.01 5.40
CA LEU A 640 -14.43 -7.40 4.86
C LEU A 640 -13.41 -7.03 5.95
N ILE A 641 -13.86 -6.53 7.10
CA ILE A 641 -13.01 -6.25 8.27
C ILE A 641 -12.48 -7.56 8.89
N LYS A 642 -13.31 -8.60 8.98
CA LYS A 642 -12.91 -9.95 9.42
C LYS A 642 -11.78 -10.50 8.54
N PHE A 643 -11.90 -10.43 7.21
CA PHE A 643 -10.82 -10.82 6.29
C PHE A 643 -9.54 -10.02 6.53
N ALA A 644 -9.63 -8.69 6.65
CA ALA A 644 -8.46 -7.84 6.88
C ALA A 644 -7.75 -8.17 8.20
N TRP A 645 -8.51 -8.42 9.28
CA TRP A 645 -7.96 -8.83 10.57
C TRP A 645 -7.27 -10.20 10.52
N GLN A 646 -7.91 -11.22 9.92
CA GLN A 646 -7.32 -12.56 9.78
C GLN A 646 -5.99 -12.53 8.98
N ILE A 647 -5.94 -11.74 7.89
CA ILE A 647 -4.72 -11.58 7.09
C ILE A 647 -3.64 -10.85 7.90
N ALA A 648 -4.00 -9.80 8.64
CA ALA A 648 -3.06 -9.08 9.49
C ALA A 648 -2.49 -9.96 10.62
N ASP A 649 -3.30 -10.83 11.21
CA ASP A 649 -2.88 -11.78 12.23
C ASP A 649 -1.98 -12.90 11.66
N GLY A 650 -2.32 -13.45 10.49
CA GLY A 650 -1.45 -14.37 9.75
C GLY A 650 -0.11 -13.76 9.35
N MET A 651 -0.09 -12.48 8.96
CA MET A 651 1.13 -11.73 8.66
C MET A 651 1.92 -11.34 9.92
N SER A 652 1.24 -11.05 11.03
CA SER A 652 1.85 -10.83 12.34
C SER A 652 2.65 -12.08 12.75
N TYR A 653 2.05 -13.27 12.64
CA TYR A 653 2.76 -14.53 12.84
C TYR A 653 3.97 -14.69 11.91
N LEU A 654 3.82 -14.45 10.60
CA LEU A 654 4.94 -14.54 9.65
C LEU A 654 6.07 -13.53 9.97
N SER A 655 5.75 -12.35 10.50
CA SER A 655 6.75 -11.36 10.95
C SER A 655 7.38 -11.66 12.32
N SER A 656 6.79 -12.57 13.11
CA SER A 656 7.34 -13.05 14.39
C SER A 656 8.46 -14.09 14.21
N ILE A 657 8.67 -14.54 12.99
CA ILE A 657 9.76 -15.41 12.52
C ILE A 657 10.54 -14.66 11.42
N PRO A 658 11.77 -15.05 11.04
CA PRO A 658 12.58 -14.31 10.08
C PRO A 658 12.13 -14.51 8.61
N VAL A 659 10.83 -14.49 8.32
CA VAL A 659 10.27 -14.76 6.99
C VAL A 659 9.60 -13.50 6.40
N ILE A 660 10.10 -13.02 5.27
CA ILE A 660 9.42 -11.94 4.50
C ILE A 660 8.70 -12.56 3.31
N HIS A 661 7.37 -12.43 3.27
CA HIS A 661 6.50 -13.04 2.23
C HIS A 661 6.72 -12.46 0.81
N ARG A 662 7.05 -11.18 0.71
CA ARG A 662 7.38 -10.40 -0.51
C ARG A 662 6.32 -10.30 -1.62
N ASP A 663 5.30 -11.14 -1.67
CA ASP A 663 4.17 -11.04 -2.61
C ASP A 663 2.81 -11.24 -1.91
N LEU A 664 2.53 -10.44 -0.87
CA LEU A 664 1.22 -10.44 -0.22
C LEU A 664 0.21 -9.69 -1.10
N ALA A 665 -0.69 -10.45 -1.75
CA ALA A 665 -1.78 -9.91 -2.56
C ALA A 665 -3.06 -10.74 -2.38
N ALA A 666 -4.23 -10.19 -2.72
CA ALA A 666 -5.51 -10.90 -2.58
C ALA A 666 -5.63 -12.19 -3.43
N ARG A 667 -4.75 -12.39 -4.43
CA ARG A 667 -4.61 -13.66 -5.17
C ARG A 667 -3.84 -14.75 -4.42
N ASN A 668 -3.05 -14.36 -3.41
CA ASN A 668 -2.18 -15.20 -2.59
C ASN A 668 -2.74 -15.33 -1.15
N VAL A 669 -4.04 -15.11 -1.00
CA VAL A 669 -4.82 -15.42 0.21
C VAL A 669 -5.98 -16.29 -0.23
N LEU A 670 -6.15 -17.47 0.37
CA LEU A 670 -7.27 -18.37 0.09
C LEU A 670 -8.40 -18.14 1.10
N VAL A 671 -9.64 -18.35 0.68
CA VAL A 671 -10.84 -18.23 1.55
C VAL A 671 -11.40 -19.62 1.82
N GLY A 672 -11.41 -20.00 3.10
CA GLY A 672 -11.94 -21.27 3.59
C GLY A 672 -13.33 -21.16 4.20
N GLU A 673 -13.81 -22.29 4.71
CA GLU A 673 -15.05 -22.38 5.49
C GLU A 673 -15.06 -21.40 6.67
N GLU A 674 -16.27 -21.02 7.09
CA GLU A 674 -16.51 -19.94 8.05
C GLU A 674 -15.86 -18.60 7.70
N GLU A 675 -15.57 -18.37 6.41
CA GLU A 675 -14.90 -17.17 5.89
C GLU A 675 -13.49 -16.99 6.48
N THR A 676 -12.73 -18.08 6.53
CA THR A 676 -11.38 -18.11 7.09
C THR A 676 -10.33 -17.79 6.02
N CYS A 677 -9.73 -16.60 6.06
CA CYS A 677 -8.57 -16.26 5.21
C CYS A 677 -7.31 -17.04 5.62
N LYS A 678 -6.57 -17.56 4.64
CA LYS A 678 -5.27 -18.21 4.81
C LYS A 678 -4.24 -17.63 3.84
N VAL A 679 -3.17 -17.05 4.38
CA VAL A 679 -2.01 -16.53 3.62
C VAL A 679 -1.22 -17.71 3.01
N THR A 680 -0.83 -17.60 1.73
CA THR A 680 -0.23 -18.69 0.94
C THR A 680 0.73 -18.17 -0.17
N ASP A 681 1.35 -19.10 -0.90
CA ASP A 681 2.24 -18.85 -2.05
C ASP A 681 3.58 -18.18 -1.66
N PHE A 682 4.43 -18.97 -1.01
CA PHE A 682 5.72 -18.51 -0.48
C PHE A 682 6.86 -18.57 -1.50
N GLY A 683 6.59 -18.79 -2.79
CA GLY A 683 7.63 -18.92 -3.82
C GLY A 683 8.57 -17.71 -3.97
N MET A 684 8.12 -16.51 -3.57
CA MET A 684 8.95 -15.29 -3.54
C MET A 684 9.47 -14.93 -2.13
N ALA A 685 9.10 -15.69 -1.10
CA ALA A 685 9.48 -15.42 0.29
C ALA A 685 10.91 -15.89 0.59
N ARG A 686 11.56 -15.28 1.59
CA ARG A 686 12.93 -15.63 1.99
C ARG A 686 13.13 -15.54 3.51
N ASP A 687 14.10 -16.32 4.00
CA ASP A 687 14.70 -16.13 5.32
C ASP A 687 15.58 -14.86 5.31
N VAL A 688 15.46 -14.06 6.36
CA VAL A 688 16.24 -12.83 6.59
C VAL A 688 17.71 -13.11 6.94
N GLN A 689 18.08 -14.35 7.30
CA GLN A 689 19.43 -14.72 7.72
C GLN A 689 20.30 -15.36 6.63
N GLU A 690 19.73 -15.95 5.57
CA GLU A 690 20.54 -16.54 4.48
C GLU A 690 21.04 -15.48 3.48
N ASP A 691 20.21 -14.51 3.12
CA ASP A 691 20.62 -13.31 2.39
C ASP A 691 21.06 -12.21 3.37
N ASN A 692 22.32 -11.78 3.32
CA ASN A 692 22.87 -10.69 4.14
C ASN A 692 22.34 -9.29 3.72
N ILE A 693 21.01 -9.09 3.80
CA ILE A 693 20.30 -7.85 3.44
C ILE A 693 19.99 -7.02 4.70
N TYR A 694 19.95 -7.64 5.88
CA TYR A 694 19.74 -6.95 7.17
C TYR A 694 20.79 -7.37 8.21
N GLU A 695 21.91 -6.64 8.29
CA GLU A 695 22.80 -6.72 9.45
C GLU A 695 22.05 -6.24 10.70
N ARG A 696 21.78 -7.14 11.65
CA ARG A 696 21.43 -6.76 13.02
C ARG A 696 22.67 -6.14 13.69
N LYS A 697 22.85 -4.82 13.55
CA LYS A 697 23.91 -4.04 14.21
C LYS A 697 23.66 -3.86 15.71
N THR A 698 23.56 -4.96 16.44
CA THR A 698 23.83 -4.97 17.88
C THR A 698 25.30 -4.59 18.06
N ARG A 699 25.56 -3.39 18.58
CA ARG A 699 26.86 -3.10 19.18
C ARG A 699 26.94 -3.83 20.51
N VAL A 700 28.09 -4.49 20.71
CA VAL A 700 28.74 -4.61 22.01
C VAL A 700 29.55 -3.33 22.21
#